data_AF-A0A1F6A2P3-F1
#
_entry.id   AF-A0A1F6A2P3-F1
#
_cell.length_a   1.000
_cell.length_b   1.000
_cell.length_c   1.000
_cell.angle_alpha   90.00
_cell.angle_beta   90.00
_cell.angle_gamma   90.00
#
_symmetry.space_group_name_H-M   'P 1'
#
loop_
_entity.id
_entity.type
_entity.pdbx_description
1 polymer ?
#
loop_
_entity_poly.entity_id
_entity_poly.type
_entity_poly.pdbx_seq_one_letter_code
_entity_poly.pdbx_strand_id
1 'polypeptide(L)'
;MATLDILIKTRLDKLDKLRSLEIDPFPSTVERKDKIADARNRIGKEAKVIGRIIAYRHQGKIAFLDIIDGSGKIQTVLKADILDINLINLIPLIDIGDFIAVQGKVDKTASGEISVFAYNFQIIAKSVRPLPDKWYGLKDIEERYRKRYLDMILNADVSKRLEVRSKTVQAFRDFFNNKNYLEVETPTLQPVYGGGFARPFITHHNALDADFYLRISDEMYLKRLIVGGFEKVYEITKVFRNEGVDHEHNPEFTMFEAQIAYEDYHYGMDIVEELLEYVTQNVLGKLKVIYQDKVLNFARPWKRYRLVEAVKKYTPLDPMQWKTVNEAKKAVLGNKISDELTAEMNKMRSLGEVMAFAFEVFVEKQLIQPTIIYDYPIEVSPLAKKCEDPRFTQRFEMFINGLEIGNNYTELNNPVDLKQRFIEEKKREEAGFEEAHQTDYDYLEAIEHGFPPACGLGIGMDRVVMLLTNTPSIKEVIPFPTLKPEQKAIIRKTAAPVTGEVISLDPQFTSQYPSACIGYAVIRNITVRKKDDSLEDEKNTVLKLNKNLTQEKIDTFPEIQSYRQMYQKMNVDLHSRRPSPEALLRRIAQAKGLYTVNTCVDAYNLIVIKNRVSLGAFDLDKMVLPVMVKVAQHGETIDLLGVEGATQIQKGEVIYSDQIGPYNLDYNYRDAERTKITDKTKNIILNVDGIYDIDEKMVNKSLEEAIDTITKYCGGEVTDAGIITADGRKLKISKFIKSDVKYDYRQRKIVAVINRDLDKGRASNALGHMSLSAGRYLDQSWMGDPLLKDADGNVHQGISKYPFVILGATSAQIKNIVVKAKNMGIFCVDYPEVMFDTGTDEDLTQALSKIKEKDLVYHAVLLAGKTKDLAFLTRDLKLYK
;
A
#
# COMPACT_ATOMS: atom_id res chain seq x y z
N MET A 1 -10.60 -39.57 6.28
CA MET A 1 -11.36 -38.59 5.47
C MET A 1 -10.62 -38.38 4.16
N ALA A 2 -11.32 -38.27 3.03
CA ALA A 2 -10.68 -37.90 1.77
C ALA A 2 -10.05 -36.51 1.90
N THR A 3 -8.89 -36.29 1.28
CA THR A 3 -8.26 -34.97 1.24
C THR A 3 -9.08 -34.00 0.38
N LEU A 4 -8.91 -32.70 0.57
CA LEU A 4 -9.62 -31.67 -0.21
C LEU A 4 -9.43 -31.86 -1.72
N ASP A 5 -8.23 -32.22 -2.16
CA ASP A 5 -7.92 -32.45 -3.58
C ASP A 5 -8.66 -33.65 -4.15
N ILE A 6 -8.80 -34.73 -3.36
CA ILE A 6 -9.60 -35.89 -3.76
C ILE A 6 -11.07 -35.49 -3.92
N LEU A 7 -11.62 -34.71 -2.97
CA LEU A 7 -13.01 -34.23 -3.05
C LEU A 7 -13.24 -33.31 -4.24
N ILE A 8 -12.28 -32.44 -4.56
CA ILE A 8 -12.32 -31.57 -5.74
C ILE A 8 -12.29 -32.43 -7.01
N LYS A 9 -11.37 -33.40 -7.09
CA LYS A 9 -11.27 -34.30 -8.24
C LYS A 9 -12.57 -35.09 -8.46
N THR A 10 -13.15 -35.66 -7.41
CA THR A 10 -14.45 -36.36 -7.50
C THR A 10 -15.57 -35.46 -8.02
N ARG A 11 -15.59 -34.18 -7.63
CA ARG A 11 -16.60 -33.21 -8.12
C ARG A 11 -16.35 -32.79 -9.57
N LEU A 12 -15.09 -32.74 -10.00
CA LEU A 12 -14.72 -32.53 -11.41
C LEU A 12 -15.14 -33.73 -12.27
N ASP A 13 -14.91 -34.96 -11.81
CA ASP A 13 -15.34 -36.16 -12.53
C ASP A 13 -16.87 -36.19 -12.72
N LYS A 14 -17.62 -35.79 -11.68
CA LYS A 14 -19.09 -35.61 -11.77
C LYS A 14 -19.50 -34.51 -12.75
N LEU A 15 -18.76 -33.39 -12.78
CA LEU A 15 -18.99 -32.29 -13.72
C LEU A 15 -18.79 -32.76 -15.17
N ASP A 16 -17.73 -33.50 -15.45
CA ASP A 16 -17.47 -34.05 -16.78
C ASP A 16 -18.52 -35.11 -17.15
N LYS A 17 -19.00 -35.87 -16.16
CA LYS A 17 -20.13 -36.79 -16.38
C LYS A 17 -21.41 -36.06 -16.80
N LEU A 18 -21.75 -34.94 -16.15
CA LEU A 18 -22.91 -34.12 -16.55
C LEU A 18 -22.77 -33.63 -17.99
N ARG A 19 -21.58 -33.15 -18.38
CA ARG A 19 -21.30 -32.71 -19.76
C ARG A 19 -21.45 -33.85 -20.77
N SER A 20 -20.98 -35.06 -20.43
CA SER A 20 -21.12 -36.23 -21.29
C SER A 20 -22.56 -36.69 -21.50
N LEU A 21 -23.47 -36.27 -20.60
CA LEU A 21 -24.91 -36.50 -20.70
C LEU A 21 -25.63 -35.32 -21.40
N GLU A 22 -24.88 -34.39 -22.00
CA GLU A 22 -25.39 -33.18 -22.65
C GLU A 22 -26.21 -32.28 -21.72
N ILE A 23 -25.96 -32.36 -20.41
CA ILE A 23 -26.58 -31.49 -19.41
C ILE A 23 -25.65 -30.33 -19.14
N ASP A 24 -26.14 -29.12 -19.38
CA ASP A 24 -25.43 -27.90 -19.01
C ASP A 24 -25.41 -27.75 -17.47
N PRO A 25 -24.24 -27.85 -16.82
CA PRO A 25 -24.13 -27.72 -15.37
C PRO A 25 -24.07 -26.24 -14.91
N PHE A 26 -24.05 -25.29 -15.85
CA PHE A 26 -23.98 -23.85 -15.64
C PHE A 26 -24.87 -23.07 -16.63
N PRO A 27 -26.18 -23.34 -16.70
CA PRO A 27 -27.10 -22.67 -17.62
C PRO A 27 -27.10 -21.15 -17.44
N SER A 28 -27.21 -20.43 -18.55
CA SER A 28 -27.28 -18.96 -18.57
C SER A 28 -28.58 -18.39 -17.97
N THR A 29 -29.68 -19.15 -18.05
CA THR A 29 -30.99 -18.74 -17.53
C THR A 29 -31.70 -19.91 -16.88
N VAL A 30 -32.44 -19.61 -15.81
CA VAL A 30 -33.34 -20.55 -15.14
C VAL A 30 -34.57 -19.80 -14.68
N GLU A 31 -35.75 -20.32 -15.02
CA GLU A 31 -37.01 -19.72 -14.59
C GLU A 31 -37.23 -19.98 -13.08
N ARG A 32 -37.32 -18.90 -12.30
CA ARG A 32 -37.76 -18.94 -10.89
C ARG A 32 -39.18 -18.42 -10.79
N LYS A 33 -40.10 -19.20 -10.22
CA LYS A 33 -41.47 -18.73 -9.95
C LYS A 33 -41.66 -18.30 -8.50
N ASP A 34 -40.98 -18.97 -7.57
CA ASP A 34 -41.25 -18.80 -6.13
C ASP A 34 -39.96 -18.55 -5.35
N LYS A 35 -40.04 -17.61 -4.39
CA LYS A 35 -39.09 -17.60 -3.27
C LYS A 35 -39.44 -18.76 -2.34
N ILE A 36 -38.44 -19.32 -1.67
CA ILE A 36 -38.63 -20.45 -0.76
C ILE A 36 -39.64 -20.11 0.36
N ALA A 37 -39.58 -18.91 0.94
CA ALA A 37 -40.54 -18.48 1.96
C ALA A 37 -41.99 -18.54 1.45
N ASP A 38 -42.24 -18.11 0.21
CA ASP A 38 -43.58 -18.13 -0.40
C ASP A 38 -44.02 -19.56 -0.72
N ALA A 39 -43.11 -20.40 -1.20
CA ALA A 39 -43.38 -21.81 -1.50
C ALA A 39 -43.84 -22.59 -0.25
N ARG A 40 -43.28 -22.29 0.93
CA ARG A 40 -43.71 -22.92 2.19
C ARG A 40 -45.18 -22.67 2.53
N ASN A 41 -45.77 -21.59 2.01
CA ASN A 41 -47.18 -21.23 2.21
C ASN A 41 -48.12 -21.84 1.16
N ARG A 42 -47.61 -22.68 0.24
CA ARG A 42 -48.35 -23.23 -0.90
C ARG A 42 -48.71 -24.72 -0.78
N ILE A 43 -48.95 -25.21 0.43
CA ILE A 43 -49.33 -26.62 0.68
C ILE A 43 -50.49 -27.03 -0.24
N GLY A 44 -50.33 -28.17 -0.91
CA GLY A 44 -51.29 -28.71 -1.88
C GLY A 44 -51.13 -28.17 -3.31
N LYS A 45 -50.31 -27.13 -3.53
CA LYS A 45 -50.09 -26.50 -4.85
C LYS A 45 -48.68 -26.79 -5.39
N GLU A 46 -48.47 -26.47 -6.66
CA GLU A 46 -47.15 -26.51 -7.27
C GLU A 46 -46.29 -25.30 -6.88
N ALA A 47 -44.98 -25.54 -6.81
CA ALA A 47 -43.97 -24.52 -6.65
C ALA A 47 -42.74 -24.82 -7.53
N LYS A 48 -42.08 -23.75 -7.98
CA LYS A 48 -40.77 -23.82 -8.65
C LYS A 48 -39.76 -22.98 -7.87
N VAL A 49 -38.95 -23.67 -7.09
CA VAL A 49 -37.97 -23.08 -6.17
C VAL A 49 -36.55 -23.28 -6.68
N ILE A 50 -35.68 -22.32 -6.38
CA ILE A 50 -34.25 -22.38 -6.70
C ILE A 50 -33.47 -22.12 -5.42
N GLY A 51 -32.43 -22.91 -5.17
CA GLY A 51 -31.58 -22.70 -4.01
C GLY A 51 -30.28 -23.48 -4.02
N ARG A 52 -29.41 -23.16 -3.08
CA ARG A 52 -28.18 -23.90 -2.80
C ARG A 52 -28.48 -25.07 -1.88
N ILE A 53 -27.98 -26.26 -2.23
CA ILE A 53 -28.09 -27.46 -1.40
C ILE A 53 -27.15 -27.34 -0.20
N ILE A 54 -27.71 -27.37 1.01
CA ILE A 54 -26.97 -27.30 2.29
C ILE A 54 -27.00 -28.61 3.09
N ALA A 55 -27.83 -29.57 2.69
CA ALA A 55 -27.83 -30.92 3.22
C ALA A 55 -28.36 -31.88 2.17
N TYR A 56 -27.81 -33.10 2.15
CA TYR A 56 -28.20 -34.17 1.24
C TYR A 56 -28.24 -35.50 1.98
N ARG A 57 -29.35 -36.23 1.88
CA ARG A 57 -29.54 -37.56 2.45
C ARG A 57 -30.12 -38.48 1.38
N HIS A 58 -29.43 -39.58 1.07
CA HIS A 58 -29.84 -40.55 0.06
C HIS A 58 -30.14 -41.91 0.71
N GLN A 59 -31.31 -42.49 0.43
CA GLN A 59 -31.77 -43.76 1.00
C GLN A 59 -32.49 -44.58 -0.08
N GLY A 60 -31.78 -45.52 -0.72
CA GLY A 60 -32.38 -46.39 -1.74
C GLY A 60 -32.99 -45.60 -2.90
N LYS A 61 -34.33 -45.60 -3.01
CA LYS A 61 -35.10 -44.94 -4.10
C LYS A 61 -35.56 -43.50 -3.78
N ILE A 62 -35.13 -42.94 -2.65
CA ILE A 62 -35.49 -41.60 -2.21
C ILE A 62 -34.27 -40.78 -1.82
N ALA A 63 -34.28 -39.50 -2.17
CA ALA A 63 -33.30 -38.51 -1.78
C ALA A 63 -33.98 -37.27 -1.19
N PHE A 64 -33.41 -36.74 -0.11
CA PHE A 64 -33.84 -35.52 0.54
C PHE A 64 -32.73 -34.48 0.41
N LEU A 65 -33.06 -33.32 -0.17
CA LEU A 65 -32.15 -32.17 -0.23
C LEU A 65 -32.77 -31.02 0.55
N ASP A 66 -32.00 -30.42 1.45
CA ASP A 66 -32.37 -29.14 2.03
C ASP A 66 -31.73 -28.02 1.20
N ILE A 67 -32.56 -27.14 0.62
CA ILE A 67 -32.09 -26.02 -0.19
C ILE A 67 -32.38 -24.67 0.50
N ILE A 68 -31.50 -23.70 0.26
CA ILE A 68 -31.66 -22.32 0.76
C ILE A 68 -31.58 -21.29 -0.36
N ASP A 69 -32.34 -20.21 -0.19
CA ASP A 69 -32.25 -18.97 -0.94
C ASP A 69 -32.24 -17.79 0.04
N GLY A 70 -32.21 -16.54 -0.46
CA GLY A 70 -32.22 -15.36 0.40
C GLY A 70 -33.49 -15.16 1.24
N SER A 71 -34.55 -15.96 1.03
CA SER A 71 -35.80 -15.88 1.80
C SER A 71 -35.95 -16.97 2.86
N GLY A 72 -35.22 -18.08 2.74
CA GLY A 72 -35.28 -19.15 3.75
C GLY A 72 -34.82 -20.52 3.26
N LYS A 73 -35.29 -21.54 3.97
CA LYS A 73 -34.95 -22.96 3.77
C LYS A 73 -36.20 -23.80 3.48
N ILE A 74 -36.10 -24.73 2.54
CA ILE A 74 -37.13 -25.76 2.29
C ILE A 74 -36.49 -27.11 1.97
N GLN A 75 -37.15 -28.19 2.37
CA GLN A 75 -36.78 -29.54 1.97
C GLN A 75 -37.36 -29.84 0.59
N THR A 76 -36.59 -30.56 -0.22
CA THR A 76 -37.05 -31.12 -1.50
C THR A 76 -36.87 -32.63 -1.45
N VAL A 77 -37.83 -33.35 -2.01
CA VAL A 77 -37.89 -34.81 -1.99
C VAL A 77 -37.84 -35.29 -3.43
N LEU A 78 -36.79 -36.04 -3.76
CA LEU A 78 -36.59 -36.69 -5.04
C LEU A 78 -36.95 -38.17 -4.87
N LYS A 79 -37.97 -38.66 -5.57
CA LYS A 79 -38.36 -40.09 -5.51
C LYS A 79 -38.35 -40.73 -6.88
N ALA A 80 -37.87 -41.98 -6.94
CA ALA A 80 -37.80 -42.74 -8.19
C ALA A 80 -39.17 -43.14 -8.77
N ASP A 81 -40.25 -43.08 -7.99
CA ASP A 81 -41.63 -43.32 -8.46
C ASP A 81 -42.31 -42.06 -9.03
N ILE A 82 -41.72 -40.87 -8.82
CA ILE A 82 -42.23 -39.59 -9.34
C ILE A 82 -41.36 -39.09 -10.51
N LEU A 83 -40.04 -39.27 -10.41
CA LEU A 83 -39.08 -38.78 -11.40
C LEU A 83 -38.93 -39.74 -12.59
N ASP A 84 -38.65 -39.20 -13.77
CA ASP A 84 -38.25 -40.01 -14.92
C ASP A 84 -36.85 -40.63 -14.74
N ILE A 85 -36.53 -41.64 -15.58
CA ILE A 85 -35.27 -42.38 -15.49
C ILE A 85 -34.03 -41.51 -15.74
N ASN A 86 -34.15 -40.47 -16.56
CA ASN A 86 -33.05 -39.58 -16.86
C ASN A 86 -32.70 -38.74 -15.63
N LEU A 87 -33.71 -38.17 -14.96
CA LEU A 87 -33.55 -37.42 -13.72
C LEU A 87 -33.05 -38.29 -12.56
N ILE A 88 -33.53 -39.53 -12.45
CA ILE A 88 -33.03 -40.49 -11.44
C ILE A 88 -31.52 -40.72 -11.59
N ASN A 89 -31.03 -40.85 -12.83
CA ASN A 89 -29.60 -41.05 -13.11
C ASN A 89 -28.72 -39.86 -12.75
N LEU A 90 -29.30 -38.66 -12.53
CA LEU A 90 -28.57 -37.45 -12.12
C LEU A 90 -28.43 -37.32 -10.61
N ILE A 91 -29.26 -38.00 -9.81
CA ILE A 91 -29.23 -37.92 -8.34
C ILE A 91 -27.82 -38.21 -7.77
N PRO A 92 -27.05 -39.21 -8.24
CA PRO A 92 -25.68 -39.44 -7.77
C PRO A 92 -24.68 -38.33 -8.10
N LEU A 93 -24.98 -37.47 -9.08
CA LEU A 93 -24.13 -36.37 -9.55
C LEU A 93 -24.34 -35.08 -8.74
N ILE A 94 -25.38 -35.03 -7.90
CA ILE A 94 -25.66 -33.91 -7.00
C ILE A 94 -24.71 -33.95 -5.80
N ASP A 95 -24.21 -32.79 -5.39
CA ASP A 95 -23.43 -32.61 -4.16
C ASP A 95 -23.95 -31.44 -3.31
N ILE A 96 -23.62 -31.48 -2.01
CA ILE A 96 -23.77 -30.32 -1.12
C ILE A 96 -22.96 -29.14 -1.68
N GLY A 97 -23.57 -27.97 -1.74
CA GLY A 97 -23.01 -26.75 -2.30
C GLY A 97 -23.51 -26.42 -3.71
N ASP A 98 -24.03 -27.39 -4.45
CA ASP A 98 -24.62 -27.18 -5.77
C ASP A 98 -25.87 -26.28 -5.68
N PHE A 99 -26.16 -25.53 -6.75
CA PHE A 99 -27.47 -24.90 -6.92
C PHE A 99 -28.39 -25.77 -7.76
N ILE A 100 -29.64 -25.85 -7.37
CA ILE A 100 -30.66 -26.68 -8.02
C ILE A 100 -31.97 -25.90 -8.16
N ALA A 101 -32.64 -26.07 -9.30
CA ALA A 101 -34.04 -25.71 -9.50
C ALA A 101 -34.89 -26.96 -9.28
N VAL A 102 -35.95 -26.84 -8.50
CA VAL A 102 -36.87 -27.94 -8.22
C VAL A 102 -38.28 -27.49 -8.52
N GLN A 103 -38.99 -28.30 -9.29
CA GLN A 103 -40.39 -28.12 -9.60
C GLN A 103 -41.19 -29.32 -9.08
N GLY A 104 -42.24 -29.03 -8.31
CA GLY A 104 -42.98 -30.07 -7.62
C GLY A 104 -44.17 -29.58 -6.82
N LYS A 105 -44.88 -30.52 -6.21
CA LYS A 105 -46.00 -30.24 -5.31
C LYS A 105 -45.49 -29.99 -3.90
N VAL A 106 -45.95 -28.92 -3.27
CA VAL A 106 -45.66 -28.64 -1.86
C VAL A 106 -46.59 -29.48 -0.99
N ASP A 107 -46.03 -30.31 -0.12
CA ASP A 107 -46.80 -31.13 0.82
C ASP A 107 -45.98 -31.40 2.10
N LYS A 108 -46.54 -32.13 3.06
CA LYS A 108 -45.83 -32.53 4.28
C LYS A 108 -45.32 -33.96 4.18
N THR A 109 -44.11 -34.20 4.70
CA THR A 109 -43.62 -35.56 4.92
C THR A 109 -44.34 -36.21 6.11
N ALA A 110 -44.12 -37.52 6.33
CA ALA A 110 -44.66 -38.22 7.50
C ALA A 110 -44.21 -37.60 8.84
N SER A 111 -43.06 -36.92 8.88
CA SER A 111 -42.58 -36.19 10.07
C SER A 111 -43.17 -34.78 10.21
N GLY A 112 -44.05 -34.36 9.29
CA GLY A 112 -44.67 -33.05 9.27
C GLY A 112 -43.84 -31.92 8.63
N GLU A 113 -42.64 -32.21 8.09
CA GLU A 113 -41.80 -31.20 7.44
C GLU A 113 -42.41 -30.78 6.10
N ILE A 114 -42.47 -29.46 5.85
CA ILE A 114 -42.98 -28.91 4.59
C ILE A 114 -41.92 -29.09 3.51
N SER A 115 -42.27 -29.79 2.44
CA SER A 115 -41.35 -30.20 1.40
C SER A 115 -41.92 -30.04 0.00
N VAL A 116 -41.05 -29.82 -0.99
CA VAL A 116 -41.39 -29.89 -2.41
C VAL A 116 -41.13 -31.32 -2.90
N PHE A 117 -42.18 -32.05 -3.25
CA PHE A 117 -42.08 -33.37 -3.90
C PHE A 117 -41.84 -33.17 -5.39
N ALA A 118 -40.59 -33.34 -5.80
CA ALA A 118 -40.12 -32.99 -7.13
C ALA A 118 -40.61 -33.98 -8.18
N TYR A 119 -41.20 -33.47 -9.25
CA TYR A 119 -41.36 -34.20 -10.50
C TYR A 119 -40.33 -33.79 -11.55
N ASN A 120 -39.66 -32.65 -11.35
CA ASN A 120 -38.55 -32.20 -12.19
C ASN A 120 -37.50 -31.46 -11.36
N PHE A 121 -36.23 -31.58 -11.74
CA PHE A 121 -35.15 -30.76 -11.20
C PHE A 121 -34.06 -30.50 -12.23
N GLN A 122 -33.31 -29.42 -12.02
CA GLN A 122 -32.18 -29.03 -12.88
C GLN A 122 -31.02 -28.55 -12.01
N ILE A 123 -29.80 -29.03 -12.28
CA ILE A 123 -28.58 -28.49 -11.69
C ILE A 123 -28.28 -27.15 -12.38
N ILE A 124 -28.10 -26.09 -11.60
CA ILE A 124 -27.91 -24.71 -12.08
C ILE A 124 -26.45 -24.28 -11.96
N ALA A 125 -25.76 -24.75 -10.92
CA ALA A 125 -24.34 -24.49 -10.76
C ALA A 125 -23.72 -25.62 -9.96
N LYS A 126 -22.81 -26.34 -10.60
CA LYS A 126 -22.00 -27.37 -9.93
C LYS A 126 -20.94 -26.72 -9.03
N SER A 127 -20.95 -27.09 -7.76
CA SER A 127 -19.95 -26.74 -6.78
C SER A 127 -18.78 -27.71 -6.84
N VAL A 128 -17.63 -27.22 -7.29
CA VAL A 128 -16.40 -28.02 -7.45
C VAL A 128 -15.63 -28.15 -6.12
N ARG A 129 -15.75 -27.17 -5.23
CA ARG A 129 -15.18 -27.22 -3.88
C ARG A 129 -16.25 -27.57 -2.86
N PRO A 130 -16.02 -28.54 -1.95
CA PRO A 130 -16.97 -28.83 -0.90
C PRO A 130 -17.13 -27.64 0.06
N LEU A 131 -18.34 -27.48 0.61
CA LEU A 131 -18.54 -26.59 1.76
C LEU A 131 -17.82 -27.18 2.98
N PRO A 132 -17.26 -26.34 3.88
CA PRO A 132 -16.72 -26.79 5.15
C PRO A 132 -17.77 -27.57 5.98
N ASP A 133 -17.33 -28.59 6.71
CA ASP A 133 -18.23 -29.41 7.53
C ASP A 133 -18.90 -28.60 8.65
N LYS A 134 -20.23 -28.72 8.76
CA LYS A 134 -21.06 -27.96 9.72
C LYS A 134 -20.70 -28.19 11.20
N TRP A 135 -20.13 -29.35 11.54
CA TRP A 135 -19.71 -29.67 12.91
C TRP A 135 -18.54 -28.81 13.39
N TYR A 136 -17.67 -28.41 12.47
CA TYR A 136 -16.54 -27.53 12.79
C TYR A 136 -16.94 -26.06 12.67
N GLY A 137 -17.82 -25.72 11.71
CA GLY A 137 -18.19 -24.35 11.39
C GLY A 137 -16.99 -23.56 10.88
N LEU A 138 -17.22 -22.52 10.08
CA LEU A 138 -16.18 -21.52 9.85
C LEU A 138 -16.12 -20.67 11.13
N LYS A 139 -15.45 -21.18 12.17
CA LYS A 139 -15.33 -20.51 13.47
C LYS A 139 -14.10 -19.62 13.55
N ASP A 140 -13.07 -19.96 12.78
CA ASP A 140 -11.87 -19.16 12.70
C ASP A 140 -12.20 -17.75 12.20
N ILE A 141 -11.93 -16.75 13.04
CA ILE A 141 -12.33 -15.36 12.80
C ILE A 141 -11.67 -14.82 11.54
N GLU A 142 -10.40 -15.17 11.31
CA GLU A 142 -9.65 -14.70 10.15
C GLU A 142 -10.18 -15.32 8.85
N GLU A 143 -10.42 -16.63 8.84
CA GLU A 143 -10.98 -17.34 7.69
C GLU A 143 -12.39 -16.84 7.35
N ARG A 144 -13.21 -16.51 8.36
CA ARG A 144 -14.53 -15.88 8.18
C ARG A 144 -14.44 -14.55 7.43
N TYR A 145 -13.50 -13.70 7.80
CA TYR A 145 -13.30 -12.41 7.14
C TYR A 145 -12.73 -12.57 5.72
N ARG A 146 -11.77 -13.49 5.52
CA ARG A 146 -11.16 -13.76 4.20
C ARG A 146 -12.15 -14.39 3.23
N LYS A 147 -12.92 -15.38 3.69
CA LYS A 147 -13.89 -16.13 2.89
C LYS A 147 -15.30 -15.74 3.28
N ARG A 148 -15.62 -14.44 3.23
CA ARG A 148 -16.94 -13.92 3.63
C ARG A 148 -18.10 -14.64 2.95
N TYR A 149 -17.93 -15.05 1.69
CA TYR A 149 -18.93 -15.83 0.97
C TYR A 149 -19.23 -17.20 1.62
N LEU A 150 -18.26 -17.86 2.26
CA LEU A 150 -18.50 -19.06 3.07
C LEU A 150 -19.12 -18.72 4.43
N ASP A 151 -18.65 -17.64 5.07
CA ASP A 151 -19.20 -17.17 6.34
C ASP A 151 -20.71 -16.88 6.22
N MET A 152 -21.14 -16.19 5.17
CA MET A 152 -22.57 -15.92 4.91
C MET A 152 -23.39 -17.20 4.62
N ILE A 153 -22.79 -18.24 4.03
CA ILE A 153 -23.47 -19.51 3.78
C ILE A 153 -23.68 -20.29 5.08
N LEU A 154 -22.70 -20.25 5.98
CA LEU A 154 -22.67 -21.09 7.18
C LEU A 154 -23.23 -20.38 8.42
N ASN A 155 -23.15 -19.06 8.48
CA ASN A 155 -23.54 -18.22 9.62
C ASN A 155 -24.61 -17.20 9.19
N ALA A 156 -25.88 -17.55 9.40
CA ALA A 156 -27.02 -16.73 8.98
C ALA A 156 -27.04 -15.32 9.59
N ASP A 157 -26.42 -15.12 10.75
CA ASP A 157 -26.38 -13.82 11.41
C ASP A 157 -25.50 -12.81 10.69
N VAL A 158 -24.51 -13.24 9.90
CA VAL A 158 -23.68 -12.34 9.08
C VAL A 158 -24.55 -11.59 8.08
N SER A 159 -25.42 -12.29 7.36
CA SER A 159 -26.35 -11.70 6.39
C SER A 159 -27.30 -10.70 7.05
N LYS A 160 -27.83 -11.04 8.24
CA LYS A 160 -28.69 -10.12 9.02
C LYS A 160 -27.95 -8.84 9.41
N ARG A 161 -26.67 -8.91 9.79
CA ARG A 161 -25.85 -7.72 10.10
C ARG A 161 -25.69 -6.82 8.88
N LEU A 162 -25.45 -7.39 7.71
CA LEU A 162 -25.34 -6.63 6.46
C LEU A 162 -26.68 -6.02 6.02
N GLU A 163 -27.79 -6.70 6.29
CA GLU A 163 -29.14 -6.12 6.11
C GLU A 163 -29.38 -4.95 7.05
N VAL A 164 -29.02 -5.07 8.34
CA VAL A 164 -29.08 -3.97 9.31
C VAL A 164 -28.23 -2.80 8.83
N ARG A 165 -27.00 -3.03 8.35
CA ARG A 165 -26.16 -2.00 7.74
C ARG A 165 -26.90 -1.27 6.62
N SER A 166 -27.47 -2.00 5.67
CA SER A 166 -28.17 -1.40 4.53
C SER A 166 -29.37 -0.56 4.99
N LYS A 167 -30.15 -1.05 5.96
CA LYS A 167 -31.27 -0.31 6.55
C LYS A 167 -30.82 0.92 7.31
N THR A 168 -29.70 0.86 8.04
CA THR A 168 -29.11 2.02 8.72
C THR A 168 -28.73 3.10 7.73
N VAL A 169 -28.04 2.75 6.63
CA VAL A 169 -27.68 3.72 5.59
C VAL A 169 -28.93 4.37 4.98
N GLN A 170 -29.96 3.57 4.69
CA GLN A 170 -31.22 4.11 4.18
C GLN A 170 -31.92 5.03 5.19
N ALA A 171 -31.95 4.66 6.48
CA ALA A 171 -32.57 5.46 7.51
C ALA A 171 -31.87 6.82 7.72
N PHE A 172 -30.54 6.88 7.58
CA PHE A 172 -29.81 8.15 7.57
C PHE A 172 -30.28 9.03 6.41
N ARG A 173 -30.31 8.51 5.17
CA ARG A 173 -30.81 9.24 4.01
C ARG A 173 -32.24 9.73 4.20
N ASP A 174 -33.14 8.83 4.60
CA ASP A 174 -34.55 9.16 4.79
C ASP A 174 -34.73 10.29 5.81
N PHE A 175 -33.97 10.27 6.92
CA PHE A 175 -34.02 11.31 7.93
C PHE A 175 -33.68 12.70 7.37
N PHE A 176 -32.57 12.82 6.65
CA PHE A 176 -32.08 14.10 6.11
C PHE A 176 -32.89 14.55 4.88
N ASN A 177 -33.29 13.62 4.01
CA ASN A 177 -34.17 13.91 2.87
C ASN A 177 -35.53 14.45 3.33
N ASN A 178 -36.12 13.87 4.37
CA ASN A 178 -37.38 14.36 4.94
C ASN A 178 -37.26 15.75 5.57
N LYS A 179 -36.04 16.21 5.88
CA LYS A 179 -35.74 17.56 6.37
C LYS A 179 -35.20 18.50 5.28
N ASN A 180 -35.30 18.10 4.00
CA ASN A 180 -34.87 18.85 2.82
C ASN A 180 -33.37 19.17 2.77
N TYR A 181 -32.52 18.27 3.29
CA TYR A 181 -31.09 18.35 3.05
C TYR A 181 -30.77 17.78 1.66
N LEU A 182 -29.81 18.36 0.98
CA LEU A 182 -29.37 17.90 -0.34
C LEU A 182 -28.24 16.87 -0.19
N GLU A 183 -28.46 15.64 -0.66
CA GLU A 183 -27.37 14.67 -0.84
C GLU A 183 -26.48 15.11 -2.02
N VAL A 184 -25.18 15.17 -1.79
CA VAL A 184 -24.17 15.55 -2.80
C VAL A 184 -23.06 14.50 -2.87
N GLU A 185 -22.21 14.60 -3.89
CA GLU A 185 -20.99 13.80 -4.00
C GLU A 185 -19.80 14.73 -4.26
N THR A 186 -18.76 14.61 -3.44
CA THR A 186 -17.53 15.43 -3.52
C THR A 186 -16.32 14.60 -3.97
N PRO A 187 -15.21 15.24 -4.37
CA PRO A 187 -14.04 14.52 -4.87
C PRO A 187 -13.46 13.50 -3.86
N THR A 188 -13.35 12.24 -4.29
CA THR A 188 -12.62 11.20 -3.54
C THR A 188 -11.10 11.34 -3.69
N LEU A 189 -10.64 11.79 -4.85
CA LEU A 189 -9.25 12.16 -5.11
C LEU A 189 -9.12 13.66 -4.94
N GLN A 190 -8.36 14.09 -3.94
CA GLN A 190 -8.17 15.48 -3.59
C GLN A 190 -6.72 15.90 -3.88
N PRO A 191 -6.48 17.09 -4.45
CA PRO A 191 -5.11 17.60 -4.69
C PRO A 191 -4.41 18.01 -3.38
N VAL A 192 -5.20 18.36 -2.36
CA VAL A 192 -4.77 18.63 -0.99
C VAL A 192 -5.73 17.90 -0.07
N TYR A 193 -5.22 17.13 0.88
CA TYR A 193 -6.03 16.43 1.88
C TYR A 193 -6.25 17.32 3.10
N GLY A 194 -7.42 17.21 3.74
CA GLY A 194 -7.75 17.96 4.95
C GLY A 194 -9.11 17.57 5.52
N GLY A 195 -9.62 18.31 6.50
CA GLY A 195 -10.88 18.00 7.21
C GLY A 195 -10.74 16.94 8.32
N GLY A 196 -9.53 16.46 8.60
CA GLY A 196 -9.30 15.50 9.69
C GLY A 196 -7.83 15.38 10.07
N PHE A 197 -7.56 14.83 11.25
CA PHE A 197 -6.21 14.46 11.69
C PHE A 197 -5.96 13.00 11.30
N ALA A 198 -5.37 12.80 10.13
CA ALA A 198 -5.11 11.46 9.61
C ALA A 198 -4.04 11.48 8.53
N ARG A 199 -3.26 10.40 8.45
CA ARG A 199 -2.34 10.19 7.34
C ARG A 199 -3.12 9.77 6.08
N PRO A 200 -2.95 10.43 4.93
CA PRO A 200 -3.66 10.06 3.71
C PRO A 200 -3.02 8.85 3.01
N PHE A 201 -3.77 8.23 2.12
CA PHE A 201 -3.20 7.42 1.03
C PHE A 201 -2.85 8.31 -0.15
N ILE A 202 -1.64 8.14 -0.69
CA ILE A 202 -1.12 8.91 -1.81
C ILE A 202 -1.23 8.07 -3.09
N THR A 203 -1.65 8.68 -4.18
CA THR A 203 -1.67 8.11 -5.53
C THR A 203 -1.17 9.11 -6.56
N HIS A 204 -0.98 8.68 -7.80
CA HIS A 204 -0.42 9.50 -8.87
C HIS A 204 -1.30 9.44 -10.12
N HIS A 205 -1.66 10.61 -10.66
CA HIS A 205 -2.46 10.72 -11.87
C HIS A 205 -1.57 10.88 -13.11
N ASN A 206 -1.26 9.77 -13.79
CA ASN A 206 -0.30 9.72 -14.90
C ASN A 206 -0.48 10.78 -16.02
N ALA A 207 -1.71 11.11 -16.40
CA ALA A 207 -1.95 12.06 -17.50
C ALA A 207 -1.80 13.53 -17.09
N LEU A 208 -1.90 13.82 -15.79
CA LEU A 208 -1.71 15.15 -15.22
C LEU A 208 -0.31 15.32 -14.62
N ASP A 209 0.43 14.21 -14.48
CA ASP A 209 1.75 14.13 -13.83
C ASP A 209 1.73 14.81 -12.45
N ALA A 210 0.71 14.48 -11.65
CA ALA A 210 0.45 15.10 -10.36
C ALA A 210 0.01 14.05 -9.34
N ASP A 211 0.44 14.25 -8.10
CA ASP A 211 0.00 13.43 -6.97
C ASP A 211 -1.38 13.86 -6.48
N PHE A 212 -2.17 12.88 -6.09
CA PHE A 212 -3.49 13.05 -5.50
C PHE A 212 -3.58 12.22 -4.22
N TYR A 213 -4.46 12.64 -3.33
CA TYR A 213 -4.68 11.99 -2.06
C TYR A 213 -6.10 11.41 -2.04
N LEU A 214 -6.25 10.19 -1.53
CA LEU A 214 -7.58 9.73 -1.17
C LEU A 214 -8.06 10.53 0.05
N ARG A 215 -9.28 11.04 -0.02
CA ARG A 215 -9.85 11.90 1.02
C ARG A 215 -9.84 11.23 2.40
N ILE A 216 -9.40 12.00 3.40
CA ILE A 216 -9.51 11.63 4.83
C ILE A 216 -10.82 12.13 5.46
N SER A 217 -11.43 13.13 4.81
CA SER A 217 -12.73 13.76 5.08
C SER A 217 -13.20 14.52 3.82
N ASP A 218 -14.51 14.72 3.69
CA ASP A 218 -15.17 15.54 2.66
C ASP A 218 -15.58 16.94 3.16
N GLU A 219 -15.34 17.26 4.43
CA GLU A 219 -15.73 18.48 5.13
C GLU A 219 -15.45 19.76 4.34
N MET A 220 -14.20 19.89 3.86
CA MET A 220 -13.75 21.12 3.20
C MET A 220 -14.47 21.36 1.87
N TYR A 221 -14.94 20.32 1.19
CA TYR A 221 -15.72 20.46 -0.04
C TYR A 221 -17.19 20.75 0.26
N LEU A 222 -17.76 20.13 1.28
CA LEU A 222 -19.12 20.45 1.73
C LEU A 222 -19.22 21.92 2.18
N LYS A 223 -18.21 22.46 2.84
CA LYS A 223 -18.15 23.89 3.20
C LYS A 223 -18.09 24.81 2.00
N ARG A 224 -17.36 24.44 0.94
CA ARG A 224 -17.36 25.20 -0.33
C ARG A 224 -18.76 25.26 -0.95
N LEU A 225 -19.57 24.21 -0.78
CA LEU A 225 -20.97 24.24 -1.23
C LEU A 225 -21.82 25.22 -0.41
N ILE A 226 -21.56 25.34 0.89
CA ILE A 226 -22.20 26.35 1.73
C ILE A 226 -21.81 27.77 1.31
N VAL A 227 -20.52 28.02 1.06
CA VAL A 227 -20.04 29.28 0.46
C VAL A 227 -20.73 29.53 -0.89
N GLY A 228 -20.92 28.48 -1.69
CA GLY A 228 -21.64 28.52 -2.96
C GLY A 228 -23.16 28.79 -2.86
N GLY A 229 -23.72 28.87 -1.65
CA GLY A 229 -25.10 29.25 -1.39
C GLY A 229 -26.05 28.11 -1.09
N PHE A 230 -25.58 26.86 -0.98
CA PHE A 230 -26.40 25.79 -0.40
C PHE A 230 -26.52 25.97 1.11
N GLU A 231 -27.70 25.71 1.69
CA GLU A 231 -27.89 25.85 3.14
C GLU A 231 -27.72 24.54 3.90
N LYS A 232 -28.13 23.41 3.31
CA LYS A 232 -28.15 22.10 3.99
C LYS A 232 -27.70 21.02 3.01
N VAL A 233 -26.46 20.56 3.16
CA VAL A 233 -25.89 19.49 2.33
C VAL A 233 -25.40 18.35 3.19
N TYR A 234 -25.46 17.14 2.66
CA TYR A 234 -24.84 15.97 3.28
C TYR A 234 -24.27 15.02 2.23
N GLU A 235 -23.34 14.17 2.66
CA GLU A 235 -22.81 13.07 1.87
C GLU A 235 -22.64 11.84 2.78
N ILE A 236 -22.92 10.63 2.28
CA ILE A 236 -22.41 9.40 2.93
C ILE A 236 -21.39 8.77 2.00
N THR A 237 -20.16 8.66 2.49
CA THR A 237 -19.03 8.33 1.65
C THR A 237 -18.01 7.42 2.29
N LYS A 238 -17.16 6.86 1.44
CA LYS A 238 -15.89 6.28 1.85
C LYS A 238 -14.86 7.36 2.12
N VAL A 239 -14.22 7.27 3.28
CA VAL A 239 -12.99 7.97 3.62
C VAL A 239 -11.87 6.97 3.86
N PHE A 240 -10.64 7.44 3.66
CA PHE A 240 -9.45 6.59 3.58
C PHE A 240 -8.36 7.14 4.51
N ARG A 241 -8.02 6.42 5.56
CA ARG A 241 -6.98 6.80 6.51
C ARG A 241 -5.90 5.72 6.56
N ASN A 242 -4.66 6.12 6.31
CA ASN A 242 -3.50 5.24 6.24
C ASN A 242 -2.92 5.00 7.63
N GLU A 243 -3.73 4.33 8.45
CA GLU A 243 -3.52 4.09 9.88
C GLU A 243 -3.53 2.57 10.18
N GLY A 244 -3.36 2.22 11.47
CA GLY A 244 -3.46 0.85 11.94
C GLY A 244 -4.86 0.24 11.75
N VAL A 245 -4.93 -1.09 11.69
CA VAL A 245 -6.21 -1.83 11.66
C VAL A 245 -6.43 -2.53 12.99
N ASP A 246 -7.53 -2.21 13.66
CA ASP A 246 -7.88 -2.82 14.95
C ASP A 246 -9.36 -3.25 15.01
N HIS A 247 -9.96 -3.25 16.20
CA HIS A 247 -11.35 -3.60 16.41
C HIS A 247 -12.33 -2.50 15.98
N GLU A 248 -11.89 -1.25 15.91
CA GLU A 248 -12.72 -0.05 15.69
C GLU A 248 -12.30 0.74 14.44
N HIS A 249 -11.10 0.46 13.91
CA HIS A 249 -10.50 1.14 12.75
C HIS A 249 -10.31 0.18 11.57
N ASN A 250 -10.78 0.61 10.39
CA ASN A 250 -10.51 -0.02 9.11
C ASN A 250 -10.01 1.07 8.13
N PRO A 251 -8.98 0.83 7.30
CA PRO A 251 -8.34 1.88 6.50
C PRO A 251 -9.29 2.59 5.52
N GLU A 252 -10.31 1.89 5.04
CA GLU A 252 -11.46 2.48 4.38
C GLU A 252 -12.72 2.28 5.23
N PHE A 253 -13.43 3.35 5.54
CA PHE A 253 -14.67 3.28 6.32
C PHE A 253 -15.69 4.30 5.79
N THR A 254 -16.93 4.16 6.25
CA THR A 254 -18.08 4.92 5.78
C THR A 254 -18.42 5.97 6.80
N MET A 255 -18.38 7.22 6.35
CA MET A 255 -18.73 8.38 7.16
C MET A 255 -19.95 9.06 6.55
N PHE A 256 -20.83 9.56 7.42
CA PHE A 256 -21.83 10.56 7.06
C PHE A 256 -21.27 11.91 7.47
N GLU A 257 -21.22 12.86 6.54
CA GLU A 257 -20.92 14.24 6.85
C GLU A 257 -22.05 15.17 6.38
N ALA A 258 -22.30 16.24 7.13
CA ALA A 258 -23.25 17.27 6.74
C ALA A 258 -22.77 18.66 7.13
N GLN A 259 -23.16 19.65 6.34
CA GLN A 259 -22.93 21.07 6.59
C GLN A 259 -24.26 21.82 6.55
N ILE A 260 -24.50 22.61 7.60
CA ILE A 260 -25.80 23.24 7.88
C ILE A 260 -25.58 24.72 8.17
N ALA A 261 -25.94 25.58 7.21
CA ALA A 261 -25.89 27.02 7.38
C ALA A 261 -26.88 27.52 8.45
N TYR A 262 -26.50 28.61 9.09
CA TYR A 262 -27.23 29.39 10.10
C TYR A 262 -27.48 28.68 11.42
N GLU A 263 -26.87 27.52 11.63
CA GLU A 263 -27.00 26.73 12.87
C GLU A 263 -25.66 26.62 13.60
N ASP A 264 -25.73 26.24 14.87
CA ASP A 264 -24.56 26.03 15.74
C ASP A 264 -24.49 24.58 16.26
N TYR A 265 -23.45 24.30 17.05
CA TYR A 265 -23.25 23.00 17.66
C TYR A 265 -24.37 22.54 18.60
N HIS A 266 -25.18 23.42 19.20
CA HIS A 266 -26.33 23.00 20.02
C HIS A 266 -27.44 22.43 19.15
N TYR A 267 -27.71 23.06 18.01
CA TYR A 267 -28.58 22.46 16.98
C TYR A 267 -28.01 21.11 16.52
N GLY A 268 -26.70 21.03 16.30
CA GLY A 268 -26.01 19.79 15.97
C GLY A 268 -26.26 18.68 17.00
N MET A 269 -26.16 18.98 18.29
CA MET A 269 -26.45 18.04 19.38
C MET A 269 -27.88 17.53 19.33
N ASP A 270 -28.85 18.42 19.13
CA ASP A 270 -30.28 18.07 19.07
C ASP A 270 -30.58 17.17 17.85
N ILE A 271 -29.97 17.47 16.70
CA ILE A 271 -30.13 16.68 15.47
C ILE A 271 -29.51 15.29 15.59
N VAL A 272 -28.33 15.17 16.18
CA VAL A 272 -27.65 13.87 16.37
C VAL A 272 -28.47 12.96 17.27
N GLU A 273 -28.97 13.50 18.38
CA GLU A 273 -29.85 12.78 19.30
C GLU A 273 -31.13 12.31 18.57
N GLU A 274 -31.75 13.18 17.76
CA GLU A 274 -32.96 12.85 16.98
C GLU A 274 -32.68 11.78 15.93
N LEU A 275 -31.57 11.92 15.19
CA LEU A 275 -31.13 11.00 14.15
C LEU A 275 -30.92 9.59 14.71
N LEU A 276 -30.16 9.46 15.79
CA LEU A 276 -29.82 8.14 16.33
C LEU A 276 -31.00 7.47 17.04
N GLU A 277 -31.94 8.25 17.62
CA GLU A 277 -33.24 7.73 18.05
C GLU A 277 -34.07 7.21 16.86
N TYR A 278 -34.20 8.01 15.79
CA TYR A 278 -34.94 7.67 14.57
C TYR A 278 -34.38 6.41 13.89
N VAL A 279 -33.06 6.35 13.68
CA VAL A 279 -32.40 5.21 13.03
C VAL A 279 -32.59 3.94 13.86
N THR A 280 -32.39 4.01 15.17
CA THR A 280 -32.52 2.86 16.06
C THR A 280 -33.95 2.32 16.04
N GLN A 281 -34.96 3.20 16.11
CA GLN A 281 -36.36 2.83 16.06
C GLN A 281 -36.76 2.23 14.69
N ASN A 282 -36.36 2.82 13.57
CA ASN A 282 -36.75 2.34 12.24
C ASN A 282 -36.05 1.05 11.83
N VAL A 283 -34.80 0.86 12.24
CA VAL A 283 -34.01 -0.32 11.87
C VAL A 283 -34.33 -1.52 12.76
N LEU A 284 -34.48 -1.30 14.08
CA LEU A 284 -34.66 -2.37 15.06
C LEU A 284 -36.06 -2.47 15.67
N GLY A 285 -36.93 -1.48 15.45
CA GLY A 285 -38.27 -1.41 16.05
C GLY A 285 -38.31 -1.09 17.54
N LYS A 286 -37.16 -0.73 18.13
CA LYS A 286 -37.00 -0.50 19.59
C LYS A 286 -35.85 0.48 19.84
N LEU A 287 -35.88 1.18 20.98
CA LEU A 287 -34.83 2.12 21.41
C LEU A 287 -33.82 1.55 22.41
N LYS A 288 -34.11 0.37 23.00
CA LYS A 288 -33.20 -0.33 23.91
C LYS A 288 -32.46 -1.43 23.17
N VAL A 289 -31.14 -1.30 23.11
CA VAL A 289 -30.23 -2.20 22.38
C VAL A 289 -29.28 -2.86 23.37
N ILE A 290 -29.01 -4.15 23.19
CA ILE A 290 -27.99 -4.85 23.97
C ILE A 290 -26.67 -4.75 23.21
N TYR A 291 -25.63 -4.24 23.84
CA TYR A 291 -24.27 -4.17 23.30
C TYR A 291 -23.28 -4.66 24.37
N GLN A 292 -22.56 -5.74 24.10
CA GLN A 292 -21.58 -6.34 25.04
C GLN A 292 -22.11 -6.44 26.48
N ASP A 293 -23.23 -7.14 26.64
CA ASP A 293 -23.93 -7.37 27.93
C ASP A 293 -24.51 -6.13 28.63
N LYS A 294 -24.41 -4.94 28.01
CA LYS A 294 -24.98 -3.70 28.54
C LYS A 294 -26.22 -3.31 27.74
N VAL A 295 -27.20 -2.72 28.42
CA VAL A 295 -28.40 -2.16 27.78
C VAL A 295 -28.17 -0.67 27.50
N LEU A 296 -28.09 -0.32 26.22
CA LEU A 296 -28.02 1.05 25.72
C LEU A 296 -29.43 1.56 25.45
N ASN A 297 -29.74 2.77 25.92
CA ASN A 297 -31.01 3.43 25.63
C ASN A 297 -30.77 4.65 24.73
N PHE A 298 -31.25 4.59 23.50
CA PHE A 298 -31.11 5.67 22.52
C PHE A 298 -32.17 6.77 22.65
N ALA A 299 -33.15 6.59 23.55
CA ALA A 299 -34.18 7.60 23.79
C ALA A 299 -33.59 8.91 24.33
N ARG A 300 -34.09 10.03 23.80
CA ARG A 300 -33.72 11.39 24.21
C ARG A 300 -34.36 11.80 25.53
N PRO A 301 -33.82 12.83 26.22
CA PRO A 301 -32.57 13.54 25.93
C PRO A 301 -31.33 12.77 26.41
N TRP A 302 -30.19 12.96 25.75
CA TRP A 302 -28.93 12.38 26.21
C TRP A 302 -28.27 13.26 27.27
N LYS A 303 -27.32 12.68 28.00
CA LYS A 303 -26.49 13.46 28.92
C LYS A 303 -25.51 14.29 28.12
N ARG A 304 -25.39 15.57 28.44
CA ARG A 304 -24.40 16.48 27.84
C ARG A 304 -23.49 17.03 28.92
N TYR A 305 -22.18 16.98 28.73
CA TYR A 305 -21.20 17.55 29.66
C TYR A 305 -20.15 18.37 28.91
N ARG A 306 -19.69 19.47 29.49
CA ARG A 306 -18.43 20.06 29.02
C ARG A 306 -17.30 19.06 29.28
N LEU A 307 -16.29 19.00 28.41
CA LEU A 307 -15.16 18.07 28.54
C LEU A 307 -14.54 18.13 29.95
N VAL A 308 -14.25 19.34 30.43
CA VAL A 308 -13.66 19.56 31.75
C VAL A 308 -14.58 19.17 32.91
N GLU A 309 -15.90 19.31 32.74
CA GLU A 309 -16.89 18.88 33.73
C GLU A 309 -17.01 17.36 33.77
N ALA A 310 -16.89 16.69 32.63
CA ALA A 310 -16.84 15.24 32.54
C ALA A 310 -15.61 14.69 33.26
N VAL A 311 -14.42 15.27 33.02
CA VAL A 311 -13.19 14.90 33.75
C VAL A 311 -13.38 15.09 35.25
N LYS A 312 -13.91 16.23 35.70
CA LYS A 312 -14.18 16.49 37.12
C LYS A 312 -15.22 15.57 37.74
N LYS A 313 -16.17 15.08 36.96
CA LYS A 313 -17.23 14.19 37.43
C LYS A 313 -16.74 12.76 37.61
N TYR A 314 -15.91 12.28 36.69
CA TYR A 314 -15.48 10.87 36.63
C TYR A 314 -14.09 10.62 37.22
N THR A 315 -13.39 11.67 37.64
CA THR A 315 -12.03 11.62 38.19
C THR A 315 -11.89 12.61 39.35
N PRO A 316 -10.86 12.50 40.20
CA PRO A 316 -10.55 13.51 41.21
C PRO A 316 -9.88 14.78 40.63
N LEU A 317 -9.69 14.86 39.31
CA LEU A 317 -9.03 15.98 38.65
C LEU A 317 -10.00 17.14 38.41
N ASP A 318 -9.55 18.38 38.57
CA ASP A 318 -10.30 19.57 38.15
C ASP A 318 -9.48 20.37 37.13
N PRO A 319 -9.67 20.11 35.82
CA PRO A 319 -8.88 20.76 34.78
C PRO A 319 -8.95 22.29 34.80
N MET A 320 -10.06 22.85 35.29
CA MET A 320 -10.26 24.30 35.35
C MET A 320 -9.34 25.00 36.36
N GLN A 321 -8.74 24.25 37.29
CA GLN A 321 -7.79 24.78 38.27
C GLN A 321 -6.34 24.80 37.77
N TRP A 322 -6.02 24.10 36.68
CA TRP A 322 -4.65 24.01 36.19
C TRP A 322 -4.19 25.33 35.57
N LYS A 323 -3.05 25.83 36.04
CA LYS A 323 -2.47 27.10 35.56
C LYS A 323 -1.28 26.89 34.63
N THR A 324 -0.61 25.74 34.72
CA THR A 324 0.57 25.43 33.92
C THR A 324 0.54 23.99 33.40
N VAL A 325 1.18 23.76 32.26
CA VAL A 325 1.29 22.43 31.64
C VAL A 325 1.93 21.42 32.60
N ASN A 326 2.97 21.82 33.33
CA ASN A 326 3.66 20.95 34.28
C ASN A 326 2.77 20.55 35.46
N GLU A 327 1.95 21.47 35.96
CA GLU A 327 0.97 21.18 37.01
C GLU A 327 -0.09 20.17 36.51
N ALA A 328 -0.65 20.41 35.32
CA ALA A 328 -1.63 19.53 34.69
C ALA A 328 -1.05 18.11 34.48
N LYS A 329 0.14 18.01 33.89
CA LYS A 329 0.83 16.71 33.69
C LYS A 329 1.09 16.00 35.01
N LYS A 330 1.51 16.71 36.05
CA LYS A 330 1.73 16.12 37.38
C LYS A 330 0.43 15.57 37.98
N ALA A 331 -0.68 16.28 37.80
CA ALA A 331 -1.99 15.83 38.26
C ALA A 331 -2.43 14.55 37.53
N VAL A 332 -2.29 14.50 36.21
CA VAL A 332 -2.60 13.33 35.38
C VAL A 332 -1.71 12.13 35.75
N LEU A 333 -0.39 12.31 35.84
CA LEU A 333 0.55 11.26 36.24
C LEU A 333 0.29 10.71 37.65
N GLY A 334 -0.20 11.56 38.56
CA GLY A 334 -0.59 11.15 39.91
C GLY A 334 -1.70 10.09 39.95
N ASN A 335 -2.43 9.88 38.84
CA ASN A 335 -3.50 8.90 38.70
C ASN A 335 -3.04 7.55 38.11
N LYS A 336 -1.73 7.29 38.01
CA LYS A 336 -1.13 6.00 37.63
C LYS A 336 -1.55 5.49 36.24
N ILE A 337 -1.16 6.21 35.20
CA ILE A 337 -1.26 5.78 33.79
C ILE A 337 -0.11 4.82 33.41
N SER A 338 -0.24 4.10 32.28
CA SER A 338 0.81 3.21 31.79
C SER A 338 2.05 3.96 31.30
N ASP A 339 3.17 3.26 31.10
CA ASP A 339 4.42 3.85 30.57
C ASP A 339 4.23 4.40 29.14
N GLU A 340 3.43 3.72 28.32
CA GLU A 340 3.08 4.17 26.96
C GLU A 340 2.31 5.49 27.00
N LEU A 341 1.25 5.56 27.81
CA LEU A 341 0.46 6.78 28.02
C LEU A 341 1.28 7.90 28.67
N THR A 342 2.25 7.56 29.51
CA THR A 342 3.21 8.51 30.08
C THR A 342 4.08 9.13 28.98
N ALA A 343 4.59 8.30 28.06
CA ALA A 343 5.39 8.78 26.94
C ALA A 343 4.59 9.70 26.00
N GLU A 344 3.32 9.38 25.75
CA GLU A 344 2.40 10.20 24.97
C GLU A 344 2.11 11.54 25.65
N MET A 345 1.71 11.52 26.92
CA MET A 345 1.46 12.73 27.71
C MET A 345 2.68 13.65 27.79
N ASN A 346 3.90 13.08 27.78
CA ASN A 346 5.14 13.86 27.77
C ASN A 346 5.32 14.69 26.49
N LYS A 347 4.73 14.29 25.37
CA LYS A 347 4.79 15.03 24.08
C LYS A 347 3.96 16.32 24.10
N MET A 348 2.90 16.38 24.91
CA MET A 348 1.97 17.52 24.97
C MET A 348 2.68 18.81 25.41
N ARG A 349 2.31 19.94 24.80
CA ARG A 349 2.97 21.24 24.99
C ARG A 349 2.05 22.33 25.53
N SER A 350 0.74 22.09 25.56
CA SER A 350 -0.28 23.04 26.00
C SER A 350 -1.15 22.49 27.13
N LEU A 351 -1.90 23.37 27.80
CA LEU A 351 -2.88 22.97 28.80
C LEU A 351 -4.04 22.22 28.14
N GLY A 352 -4.53 22.70 27.00
CA GLY A 352 -5.65 22.09 26.28
C GLY A 352 -5.38 20.65 25.86
N GLU A 353 -4.19 20.35 25.34
CA GLU A 353 -3.80 18.97 25.01
C GLU A 353 -3.85 18.06 26.25
N VAL A 354 -3.38 18.53 27.41
CA VAL A 354 -3.44 17.73 28.66
C VAL A 354 -4.88 17.54 29.15
N MET A 355 -5.75 18.54 28.95
CA MET A 355 -7.18 18.42 29.28
C MET A 355 -7.87 17.37 28.41
N ALA A 356 -7.65 17.41 27.09
CA ALA A 356 -8.20 16.44 26.15
C ALA A 356 -7.71 15.02 26.47
N PHE A 357 -6.41 14.86 26.71
CA PHE A 357 -5.83 13.57 27.10
C PHE A 357 -6.38 13.03 28.42
N ALA A 358 -6.60 13.89 29.43
CA ALA A 358 -7.19 13.45 30.68
C ALA A 358 -8.63 12.93 30.48
N PHE A 359 -9.38 13.53 29.55
CA PHE A 359 -10.68 13.01 29.15
C PHE A 359 -10.57 11.64 28.47
N GLU A 360 -9.71 11.53 27.46
CA GLU A 360 -9.52 10.31 26.67
C GLU A 360 -9.16 9.11 27.56
N VAL A 361 -8.14 9.28 28.40
CA VAL A 361 -7.60 8.20 29.23
C VAL A 361 -8.56 7.77 30.35
N PHE A 362 -9.21 8.74 31.01
CA PHE A 362 -9.93 8.45 32.25
C PHE A 362 -11.44 8.41 32.10
N VAL A 363 -12.03 9.08 31.10
CA VAL A 363 -13.48 9.30 31.04
C VAL A 363 -14.16 8.47 29.96
N GLU A 364 -13.61 8.40 28.75
CA GLU A 364 -14.30 7.81 27.58
C GLU A 364 -14.90 6.44 27.86
N LYS A 365 -14.09 5.50 28.35
CA LYS A 365 -14.53 4.11 28.63
C LYS A 365 -15.63 4.01 29.70
N GLN A 366 -15.84 5.05 30.51
CA GLN A 366 -16.90 5.12 31.51
C GLN A 366 -18.25 5.58 30.92
N LEU A 367 -18.26 6.16 29.72
CA LEU A 367 -19.47 6.69 29.06
C LEU A 367 -20.29 5.55 28.41
N ILE A 368 -21.06 4.84 29.24
CA ILE A 368 -21.85 3.69 28.79
C ILE A 368 -23.09 4.09 27.99
N GLN A 369 -23.94 4.95 28.56
CA GLN A 369 -25.12 5.45 27.85
C GLN A 369 -24.72 6.48 26.80
N PRO A 370 -25.53 6.69 25.75
CA PRO A 370 -25.33 7.79 24.84
C PRO A 370 -25.15 9.13 25.57
N THR A 371 -23.99 9.74 25.35
CA THR A 371 -23.53 10.93 26.06
C THR A 371 -22.82 11.85 25.07
N ILE A 372 -23.14 13.14 25.10
CA ILE A 372 -22.44 14.17 24.35
C ILE A 372 -21.42 14.85 25.27
N ILE A 373 -20.20 14.99 24.76
CA ILE A 373 -19.13 15.76 25.37
C ILE A 373 -18.90 16.99 24.49
N TYR A 374 -18.83 18.17 25.07
CA TYR A 374 -18.71 19.42 24.30
C TYR A 374 -17.74 20.41 24.94
N ASP A 375 -17.47 21.53 24.27
CA ASP A 375 -16.48 22.55 24.67
C ASP A 375 -15.05 22.00 24.76
N TYR A 376 -14.53 21.51 23.63
CA TYR A 376 -13.17 20.98 23.55
C TYR A 376 -12.14 22.11 23.54
N PRO A 377 -10.93 21.89 24.10
CA PRO A 377 -9.85 22.86 24.03
C PRO A 377 -9.50 23.26 22.59
N ILE A 378 -9.06 24.50 22.42
CA ILE A 378 -8.75 25.08 21.11
C ILE A 378 -7.60 24.37 20.40
N GLU A 379 -6.60 23.90 21.15
CA GLU A 379 -5.39 23.26 20.62
C GLU A 379 -5.65 21.92 19.90
N VAL A 380 -6.78 21.27 20.20
CA VAL A 380 -7.19 20.01 19.55
C VAL A 380 -8.34 20.20 18.56
N SER A 381 -8.71 21.45 18.25
CA SER A 381 -9.94 21.78 17.51
C SER A 381 -9.70 22.91 16.48
N PRO A 382 -8.84 22.69 15.46
CA PRO A 382 -8.34 23.75 14.58
C PRO A 382 -9.43 24.35 13.67
N LEU A 383 -10.45 23.57 13.32
CA LEU A 383 -11.54 23.98 12.43
C LEU A 383 -12.81 24.43 13.17
N ALA A 384 -12.81 24.35 14.50
CA ALA A 384 -13.97 24.71 15.32
C ALA A 384 -13.93 26.18 15.78
N LYS A 385 -15.11 26.80 15.79
CA LYS A 385 -15.30 28.17 16.28
C LYS A 385 -15.05 28.27 17.79
N LYS A 386 -14.46 29.38 18.25
CA LYS A 386 -14.18 29.60 19.69
C LYS A 386 -15.47 29.81 20.48
N CYS A 387 -15.48 29.36 21.73
CA CYS A 387 -16.50 29.73 22.70
C CYS A 387 -16.25 31.16 23.24
N GLU A 388 -17.17 31.66 24.09
CA GLU A 388 -16.93 32.90 24.84
C GLU A 388 -15.67 32.84 25.70
N ASP A 389 -15.41 31.68 26.33
CA ASP A 389 -14.10 31.35 26.90
C ASP A 389 -13.18 30.84 25.77
N PRO A 390 -12.19 31.64 25.33
CA PRO A 390 -11.43 31.35 24.11
C PRO A 390 -10.45 30.18 24.27
N ARG A 391 -10.34 29.61 25.48
CA ARG A 391 -9.61 28.35 25.71
C ARG A 391 -10.34 27.16 25.10
N PHE A 392 -11.64 27.29 24.83
CA PHE A 392 -12.50 26.22 24.33
C PHE A 392 -13.14 26.59 23.00
N THR A 393 -13.66 25.58 22.32
CA THR A 393 -14.32 25.67 21.03
C THR A 393 -15.70 25.04 21.07
N GLN A 394 -16.60 25.52 20.22
CA GLN A 394 -17.95 25.02 20.04
C GLN A 394 -17.93 23.68 19.28
N ARG A 395 -17.24 22.70 19.84
CA ARG A 395 -17.09 21.34 19.34
C ARG A 395 -17.77 20.37 20.27
N PHE A 396 -18.33 19.30 19.72
CA PHE A 396 -18.84 18.19 20.48
C PHE A 396 -18.60 16.84 19.80
N GLU A 397 -18.43 15.84 20.65
CA GLU A 397 -18.38 14.44 20.25
C GLU A 397 -19.47 13.66 20.99
N MET A 398 -19.87 12.56 20.39
CA MET A 398 -20.89 11.67 20.91
C MET A 398 -20.26 10.32 21.26
N PHE A 399 -20.45 9.87 22.49
CA PHE A 399 -19.92 8.62 23.00
C PHE A 399 -21.03 7.65 23.37
N ILE A 400 -20.89 6.39 22.95
CA ILE A 400 -21.79 5.30 23.31
C ILE A 400 -20.96 4.06 23.66
N ASN A 401 -21.09 3.56 24.89
CA ASN A 401 -20.26 2.47 25.41
C ASN A 401 -18.75 2.72 25.27
N GLY A 402 -18.33 3.97 25.48
CA GLY A 402 -16.94 4.41 25.34
C GLY A 402 -16.40 4.42 23.92
N LEU A 403 -17.25 4.26 22.91
CA LEU A 403 -16.91 4.47 21.50
C LEU A 403 -17.30 5.88 21.11
N GLU A 404 -16.36 6.63 20.53
CA GLU A 404 -16.67 7.87 19.80
C GLU A 404 -17.46 7.51 18.54
N ILE A 405 -18.65 8.10 18.37
CA ILE A 405 -19.53 7.84 17.22
C ILE A 405 -19.41 8.93 16.16
N GLY A 406 -18.92 10.10 16.53
CA GLY A 406 -18.73 11.21 15.62
C GLY A 406 -18.18 12.46 16.30
N ASN A 407 -17.58 13.33 15.49
CA ASN A 407 -16.97 14.60 15.87
C ASN A 407 -17.59 15.73 15.04
N ASN A 408 -17.98 16.81 15.72
CA ASN A 408 -18.91 17.81 15.18
C ASN A 408 -18.61 19.18 15.80
N TYR A 409 -18.93 20.28 15.10
CA TYR A 409 -18.67 21.61 15.63
C TYR A 409 -19.48 22.71 14.93
N THR A 410 -19.59 23.86 15.60
CA THR A 410 -19.84 25.13 14.92
C THR A 410 -18.60 25.50 14.12
N GLU A 411 -18.80 25.80 12.86
CA GLU A 411 -17.72 25.94 11.90
C GLU A 411 -16.94 27.24 12.04
N LEU A 412 -15.62 27.14 11.93
CA LEU A 412 -14.77 28.31 11.89
C LEU A 412 -14.95 29.05 10.57
N ASN A 413 -15.71 30.14 10.63
CA ASN A 413 -16.06 30.94 9.47
C ASN A 413 -15.33 32.29 9.37
N ASN A 414 -14.35 32.54 10.25
CA ASN A 414 -13.49 33.71 10.18
C ASN A 414 -12.19 33.37 9.41
N PRO A 415 -11.98 33.90 8.19
CA PRO A 415 -10.81 33.56 7.38
C PRO A 415 -9.49 34.02 8.03
N VAL A 416 -9.51 35.09 8.84
CA VAL A 416 -8.31 35.58 9.53
C VAL A 416 -7.87 34.61 10.64
N ASP A 417 -8.82 34.09 11.42
CA ASP A 417 -8.54 33.07 12.43
C ASP A 417 -8.14 31.75 11.76
N LEU A 418 -8.84 31.34 10.70
CA LEU A 418 -8.50 30.12 9.94
C LEU A 418 -7.07 30.16 9.39
N LYS A 419 -6.66 31.28 8.79
CA LYS A 419 -5.29 31.48 8.31
C LYS A 419 -4.26 31.33 9.42
N GLN A 420 -4.54 31.88 10.60
CA GLN A 420 -3.67 31.73 11.77
C GLN A 420 -3.55 30.28 12.23
N ARG A 421 -4.65 29.51 12.19
CA ARG A 421 -4.68 28.08 12.52
C ARG A 421 -3.86 27.26 11.53
N PHE A 422 -3.95 27.54 10.24
CA PHE A 422 -3.11 26.89 9.22
C PHE A 422 -1.60 27.18 9.42
N ILE A 423 -1.24 28.39 9.83
CA ILE A 423 0.16 28.71 10.18
C ILE A 423 0.61 27.87 11.39
N GLU A 424 -0.26 27.66 12.38
CA GLU A 424 0.05 26.83 13.55
C GLU A 424 0.16 25.34 13.19
N GLU A 425 -0.72 24.81 12.36
CA GLU A 425 -0.66 23.43 11.86
C GLU A 425 0.59 23.19 11.02
N LYS A 426 0.99 24.14 10.16
CA LYS A 426 2.26 24.04 9.44
C LYS A 426 3.47 23.97 10.38
N LYS A 427 3.46 24.73 11.48
CA LYS A 427 4.53 24.62 12.50
C LYS A 427 4.53 23.25 13.19
N ARG A 428 3.37 22.62 13.35
CA ARG A 428 3.27 21.25 13.88
C ARG A 428 3.83 20.25 12.86
N GLU A 429 3.49 20.40 11.60
CA GLU A 429 4.06 19.58 10.51
C GLU A 429 5.59 19.69 10.49
N GLU A 430 6.14 20.91 10.51
CA GLU A 430 7.59 21.18 10.57
C GLU A 430 8.26 20.59 11.83
N ALA A 431 7.50 20.44 12.92
CA ALA A 431 7.94 19.79 14.15
C ALA A 431 7.81 18.25 14.12
N GLY A 432 7.41 17.67 12.98
CA GLY A 432 7.36 16.22 12.75
C GLY A 432 6.02 15.56 13.11
N PHE A 433 4.94 16.32 13.27
CA PHE A 433 3.60 15.75 13.45
C PHE A 433 2.99 15.38 12.09
N GLU A 434 3.10 14.10 11.70
CA GLU A 434 2.66 13.58 10.38
C GLU A 434 1.15 13.75 10.08
N GLU A 435 0.32 13.97 11.11
CA GLU A 435 -1.15 14.10 11.01
C GLU A 435 -1.63 15.55 10.98
N ALA A 436 -0.72 16.53 11.00
CA ALA A 436 -1.07 17.95 10.96
C ALA A 436 -1.85 18.32 9.68
N HIS A 437 -2.79 19.26 9.79
CA HIS A 437 -3.59 19.69 8.64
C HIS A 437 -2.71 20.39 7.59
N GLN A 438 -2.89 20.01 6.33
CA GLN A 438 -2.29 20.72 5.22
C GLN A 438 -2.97 22.07 5.00
N THR A 439 -2.19 23.05 4.55
CA THR A 439 -2.73 24.37 4.19
C THR A 439 -3.38 24.29 2.82
N ASP A 440 -4.71 24.31 2.79
CA ASP A 440 -5.50 24.43 1.56
C ASP A 440 -5.84 25.90 1.30
N TYR A 441 -5.09 26.52 0.38
CA TYR A 441 -5.28 27.92 0.01
C TYR A 441 -6.59 28.19 -0.75
N ASP A 442 -7.06 27.22 -1.54
CA ASP A 442 -8.34 27.34 -2.25
C ASP A 442 -9.52 27.32 -1.27
N TYR A 443 -9.44 26.47 -0.24
CA TYR A 443 -10.42 26.49 0.84
C TYR A 443 -10.40 27.82 1.60
N LEU A 444 -9.21 28.34 1.93
CA LEU A 444 -9.09 29.64 2.60
C LEU A 444 -9.73 30.75 1.76
N GLU A 445 -9.44 30.79 0.45
CA GLU A 445 -10.03 31.74 -0.49
C GLU A 445 -11.56 31.61 -0.54
N ALA A 446 -12.10 30.39 -0.53
CA ALA A 446 -13.55 30.17 -0.44
C ALA A 446 -14.14 30.77 0.84
N ILE A 447 -13.49 30.62 2.01
CA ILE A 447 -13.95 31.24 3.25
C ILE A 447 -13.86 32.77 3.20
N GLU A 448 -12.85 33.33 2.51
CA GLU A 448 -12.69 34.77 2.29
C GLU A 448 -13.81 35.37 1.42
N HIS A 449 -14.41 34.59 0.53
CA HIS A 449 -15.61 34.99 -0.22
C HIS A 449 -16.89 35.06 0.64
N GLY A 450 -16.83 34.58 1.89
CA GLY A 450 -17.90 34.64 2.85
C GLY A 450 -18.47 33.27 3.14
N PHE A 451 -18.20 32.77 4.35
CA PHE A 451 -18.80 31.56 4.89
C PHE A 451 -19.80 31.94 5.99
N PRO A 452 -21.12 31.68 5.82
CA PRO A 452 -22.09 31.95 6.88
C PRO A 452 -21.78 31.13 8.14
N PRO A 453 -22.33 31.52 9.31
CA PRO A 453 -22.35 30.62 10.46
C PRO A 453 -22.90 29.26 10.03
N ALA A 454 -22.26 28.17 10.43
CA ALA A 454 -22.69 26.83 10.06
C ALA A 454 -22.34 25.82 11.15
N CYS A 455 -23.07 24.71 11.16
CA CYS A 455 -22.77 23.52 11.95
C CYS A 455 -22.37 22.37 11.03
N GLY A 456 -21.21 21.78 11.32
CA GLY A 456 -20.73 20.55 10.69
C GLY A 456 -21.04 19.34 11.55
N LEU A 457 -21.49 18.27 10.90
CA LEU A 457 -21.70 16.96 11.52
C LEU A 457 -20.83 15.91 10.83
N GLY A 458 -20.17 15.06 11.60
CA GLY A 458 -19.38 13.92 11.10
C GLY A 458 -19.66 12.67 11.94
N ILE A 459 -20.18 11.61 11.32
CA ILE A 459 -20.63 10.39 12.02
C ILE A 459 -20.06 9.14 11.35
N GLY A 460 -19.35 8.31 12.12
CA GLY A 460 -18.84 7.02 11.71
C GLY A 460 -19.96 5.98 11.58
N MET A 461 -20.51 5.79 10.38
CA MET A 461 -21.65 4.89 10.17
C MET A 461 -21.34 3.45 10.54
N ASP A 462 -20.11 2.99 10.29
CA ASP A 462 -19.68 1.64 10.66
C ASP A 462 -19.81 1.39 12.18
N ARG A 463 -19.44 2.37 13.01
CA ARG A 463 -19.57 2.30 14.47
C ARG A 463 -21.03 2.29 14.92
N VAL A 464 -21.91 3.06 14.26
CA VAL A 464 -23.36 2.99 14.51
C VAL A 464 -23.89 1.59 14.22
N VAL A 465 -23.50 0.97 13.11
CA VAL A 465 -23.93 -0.39 12.77
C VAL A 465 -23.41 -1.39 13.80
N MET A 466 -22.16 -1.28 14.27
CA MET A 466 -21.63 -2.13 15.34
C MET A 466 -22.53 -2.13 16.58
N LEU A 467 -22.98 -0.95 17.01
CA LEU A 467 -23.89 -0.80 18.15
C LEU A 467 -25.23 -1.50 17.90
N LEU A 468 -25.85 -1.25 16.75
CA LEU A 468 -27.17 -1.80 16.39
C LEU A 468 -27.15 -3.32 16.18
N THR A 469 -25.99 -3.89 15.83
CA THR A 469 -25.82 -5.32 15.61
C THR A 469 -25.16 -6.06 16.77
N ASN A 470 -24.94 -5.42 17.92
CA ASN A 470 -24.23 -6.00 19.07
C ASN A 470 -22.89 -6.65 18.68
N THR A 471 -22.05 -5.88 17.98
CA THR A 471 -20.87 -6.43 17.32
C THR A 471 -19.60 -5.71 17.77
N PRO A 472 -18.65 -6.40 18.41
CA PRO A 472 -17.48 -5.77 19.04
C PRO A 472 -16.37 -5.37 18.08
N SER A 473 -16.47 -5.73 16.79
CA SER A 473 -15.44 -5.41 15.79
C SER A 473 -16.06 -4.86 14.52
N ILE A 474 -15.47 -3.78 14.00
CA ILE A 474 -15.84 -3.14 12.73
C ILE A 474 -15.78 -4.12 11.55
N LYS A 475 -14.89 -5.12 11.62
CA LYS A 475 -14.70 -6.14 10.58
C LYS A 475 -15.92 -7.05 10.39
N GLU A 476 -16.82 -7.12 11.35
CA GLU A 476 -18.04 -7.92 11.27
C GLU A 476 -19.21 -7.16 10.61
N VAL A 477 -19.12 -5.84 10.50
CA VAL A 477 -20.15 -4.99 9.87
C VAL A 477 -19.72 -4.48 8.49
N ILE A 478 -18.45 -4.67 8.12
CA ILE A 478 -17.95 -4.47 6.77
C ILE A 478 -17.99 -5.82 6.03
N PRO A 479 -18.64 -5.90 4.84
CA PRO A 479 -18.70 -7.14 4.06
C PRO A 479 -17.29 -7.74 3.81
N PHE A 480 -16.36 -6.91 3.35
CA PHE A 480 -15.00 -7.28 3.04
C PHE A 480 -14.03 -6.34 3.76
N PRO A 481 -13.69 -6.62 5.03
CA PRO A 481 -12.77 -5.77 5.77
C PRO A 481 -11.35 -5.90 5.23
N THR A 482 -10.53 -4.88 5.45
CA THR A 482 -9.12 -4.93 5.08
C THR A 482 -8.39 -5.94 5.97
N LEU A 483 -7.65 -6.85 5.34
CA LEU A 483 -6.87 -7.88 6.03
C LEU A 483 -5.43 -7.83 5.55
N LYS A 484 -4.50 -8.17 6.44
CA LYS A 484 -3.11 -8.40 6.05
C LYS A 484 -3.10 -9.47 4.94
N PRO A 485 -2.43 -9.25 3.80
CA PRO A 485 -2.31 -10.28 2.77
C PRO A 485 -1.72 -11.57 3.34
N GLU A 486 -2.25 -12.73 2.94
CA GLU A 486 -1.55 -14.00 3.18
C GLU A 486 -0.23 -13.96 2.39
N GLN A 487 0.88 -14.44 2.95
CA GLN A 487 2.20 -14.43 2.30
C GLN A 487 2.28 -15.22 0.98
N LYS A 488 1.17 -15.80 0.50
CA LYS A 488 1.09 -16.51 -0.78
C LYS A 488 0.55 -15.60 -1.88
N ALA A 489 1.50 -15.09 -2.68
CA ALA A 489 1.33 -14.58 -4.03
C ALA A 489 0.51 -13.29 -4.20
N ILE A 490 1.16 -12.15 -3.95
CA ILE A 490 0.98 -10.99 -4.84
C ILE A 490 2.08 -11.06 -5.90
N ILE A 491 1.81 -11.77 -7.00
CA ILE A 491 2.54 -11.53 -8.25
C ILE A 491 1.96 -10.23 -8.82
N ARG A 492 2.51 -9.07 -8.43
CA ARG A 492 2.26 -7.82 -9.15
C ARG A 492 2.93 -7.93 -10.52
N LYS A 493 2.12 -8.15 -11.56
CA LYS A 493 2.52 -7.93 -12.95
C LYS A 493 2.62 -6.42 -13.19
N THR A 494 3.83 -5.88 -13.07
CA THR A 494 4.37 -4.79 -13.90
C THR A 494 5.80 -4.52 -13.43
N ALA A 495 6.78 -5.08 -14.15
CA ALA A 495 8.16 -4.66 -14.01
C ALA A 495 8.31 -3.31 -14.72
N ALA A 496 8.36 -2.22 -13.95
CA ALA A 496 8.97 -0.99 -14.40
C ALA A 496 10.51 -1.18 -14.41
N PRO A 497 11.27 -0.51 -15.29
CA PRO A 497 12.72 -0.50 -15.20
C PRO A 497 13.13 0.21 -13.90
N VAL A 498 13.79 -0.51 -12.99
CA VAL A 498 14.27 0.04 -11.72
C VAL A 498 15.53 0.87 -11.98
N THR A 499 15.47 2.17 -11.69
CA THR A 499 16.63 3.07 -11.51
C THR A 499 16.70 3.57 -10.06
N GLY A 500 16.63 2.63 -9.10
CA GLY A 500 16.77 2.84 -7.65
C GLY A 500 17.84 1.94 -7.02
N GLU A 501 17.99 1.98 -5.69
CA GLU A 501 18.91 1.13 -4.93
C GLU A 501 18.69 -0.36 -5.25
N VAL A 502 19.74 -1.06 -5.70
CA VAL A 502 19.62 -2.47 -6.13
C VAL A 502 19.63 -3.42 -4.94
N ILE A 503 20.49 -3.13 -3.96
CA ILE A 503 20.66 -3.94 -2.76
C ILE A 503 20.95 -3.03 -1.55
N SER A 504 20.50 -3.43 -0.37
CA SER A 504 20.71 -2.76 0.91
C SER A 504 20.95 -3.79 2.04
N LEU A 505 21.54 -3.34 3.15
CA LEU A 505 21.75 -4.16 4.36
C LEU A 505 20.85 -3.65 5.48
N ASP A 506 20.14 -4.55 6.15
CA ASP A 506 19.26 -4.23 7.27
C ASP A 506 20.07 -3.84 8.53
N PRO A 507 19.64 -2.82 9.32
CA PRO A 507 20.37 -2.38 10.52
C PRO A 507 20.55 -3.47 11.59
N GLN A 508 19.58 -4.37 11.75
CA GLN A 508 19.71 -5.50 12.68
C GLN A 508 20.78 -6.46 12.19
N PHE A 509 20.81 -6.73 10.88
CA PHE A 509 21.85 -7.54 10.26
C PHE A 509 23.23 -6.91 10.41
N THR A 510 23.41 -5.63 10.11
CA THR A 510 24.72 -4.97 10.22
C THR A 510 25.19 -4.86 11.67
N SER A 511 24.27 -4.67 12.62
CA SER A 511 24.59 -4.73 14.06
C SER A 511 25.06 -6.13 14.49
N GLN A 512 24.48 -7.18 13.92
CA GLN A 512 24.86 -8.56 14.25
C GLN A 512 26.15 -8.99 13.52
N TYR A 513 26.41 -8.45 12.33
CA TYR A 513 27.53 -8.81 11.46
C TYR A 513 28.27 -7.56 10.96
N PRO A 514 29.02 -6.86 11.84
CA PRO A 514 29.67 -5.59 11.51
C PRO A 514 30.83 -5.71 10.50
N SER A 515 31.32 -6.93 10.23
CA SER A 515 32.32 -7.21 9.20
C SER A 515 31.72 -7.62 7.85
N ALA A 516 30.39 -7.60 7.71
CA ALA A 516 29.75 -8.03 6.47
C ALA A 516 30.05 -7.04 5.33
N CYS A 517 30.42 -7.59 4.17
CA CYS A 517 30.54 -6.84 2.92
C CYS A 517 29.95 -7.67 1.77
N ILE A 518 28.96 -7.12 1.08
CA ILE A 518 28.21 -7.82 0.04
C ILE A 518 28.50 -7.18 -1.31
N GLY A 519 29.11 -7.96 -2.21
CA GLY A 519 29.28 -7.59 -3.61
C GLY A 519 28.02 -7.92 -4.40
N TYR A 520 27.66 -7.08 -5.36
CA TYR A 520 26.57 -7.33 -6.30
C TYR A 520 26.89 -6.88 -7.72
N ALA A 521 26.27 -7.51 -8.71
CA ALA A 521 26.24 -7.04 -10.09
C ALA A 521 24.91 -7.36 -10.80
N VAL A 522 24.46 -6.43 -11.64
CA VAL A 522 23.31 -6.60 -12.53
C VAL A 522 23.83 -6.83 -13.95
N ILE A 523 23.56 -8.01 -14.50
CA ILE A 523 23.97 -8.39 -15.85
C ILE A 523 22.73 -8.66 -16.69
N ARG A 524 22.56 -7.91 -17.77
CA ARG A 524 21.39 -7.96 -18.66
C ARG A 524 21.71 -8.63 -19.98
N ASN A 525 20.67 -9.11 -20.65
CA ASN A 525 20.75 -9.72 -21.97
C ASN A 525 21.70 -10.94 -22.06
N ILE A 526 21.80 -11.73 -20.99
CA ILE A 526 22.58 -12.97 -21.00
C ILE A 526 21.88 -14.06 -21.82
N THR A 527 22.66 -15.03 -22.29
CA THR A 527 22.17 -16.25 -22.93
C THR A 527 22.64 -17.46 -22.14
N VAL A 528 21.72 -18.05 -21.38
CA VAL A 528 21.98 -19.26 -20.59
C VAL A 528 21.78 -20.50 -21.46
N ARG A 529 22.77 -21.39 -21.48
CA ARG A 529 22.70 -22.69 -22.18
C ARG A 529 22.81 -23.82 -21.15
N LYS A 530 22.34 -25.02 -21.50
CA LYS A 530 22.47 -26.20 -20.62
C LYS A 530 23.93 -26.62 -20.42
N LYS A 531 24.77 -26.45 -21.44
CA LYS A 531 26.19 -26.82 -21.41
C LYS A 531 26.98 -25.96 -22.41
N ASP A 532 28.27 -25.78 -22.12
CA ASP A 532 29.27 -25.20 -23.02
C ASP A 532 30.56 -26.02 -22.86
N ASP A 533 31.11 -26.54 -23.97
CA ASP A 533 32.25 -27.47 -23.89
C ASP A 533 33.54 -26.78 -23.42
N SER A 534 33.74 -25.50 -23.75
CA SER A 534 34.89 -24.73 -23.27
C SER A 534 34.83 -24.48 -21.76
N LEU A 535 33.64 -24.25 -21.21
CA LEU A 535 33.44 -24.14 -19.77
C LEU A 535 33.65 -25.49 -19.06
N GLU A 536 33.25 -26.60 -19.69
CA GLU A 536 33.48 -27.94 -19.15
C GLU A 536 34.98 -28.29 -19.10
N ASP A 537 35.75 -27.88 -20.10
CA ASP A 537 37.22 -28.02 -20.09
C ASP A 537 37.88 -27.21 -18.96
N GLU A 538 37.40 -26.01 -18.68
CA GLU A 538 37.87 -25.22 -17.52
C GLU A 538 37.51 -25.87 -16.18
N LYS A 539 36.28 -26.40 -16.05
CA LYS A 539 35.88 -27.20 -14.87
C LYS A 539 36.80 -28.39 -14.68
N ASN A 540 37.09 -29.14 -15.74
CA ASN A 540 38.02 -30.27 -15.70
C ASN A 540 39.45 -29.85 -15.30
N THR A 541 39.90 -28.68 -15.73
CA THR A 541 41.19 -28.12 -15.34
C THR A 541 41.22 -27.79 -13.85
N VAL A 542 40.17 -27.15 -13.32
CA VAL A 542 40.06 -26.86 -11.88
C VAL A 542 39.97 -28.15 -11.05
N LEU A 543 39.25 -29.17 -11.52
CA LEU A 543 39.21 -30.49 -10.87
C LEU A 543 40.60 -31.14 -10.81
N LYS A 544 41.39 -31.05 -11.88
CA LYS A 544 42.78 -31.56 -11.91
C LYS A 544 43.69 -30.82 -10.93
N LEU A 545 43.59 -29.49 -10.87
CA LEU A 545 44.37 -28.66 -9.94
C LEU A 545 44.06 -28.96 -8.47
N ASN A 546 42.84 -29.42 -8.17
CA ASN A 546 42.39 -29.76 -6.82
C ASN A 546 42.39 -31.27 -6.54
N LYS A 547 43.06 -32.10 -7.36
CA LYS A 547 43.04 -33.58 -7.24
C LYS A 547 43.52 -34.09 -5.88
N ASN A 548 44.42 -33.37 -5.22
CA ASN A 548 45.00 -33.75 -3.91
C ASN A 548 44.32 -33.02 -2.73
N LEU A 549 43.19 -32.37 -2.95
CA LEU A 549 42.47 -31.65 -1.89
C LEU A 549 41.86 -32.65 -0.89
N THR A 550 42.26 -32.55 0.37
CA THR A 550 41.72 -33.39 1.46
C THR A 550 40.70 -32.61 2.29
N GLN A 551 39.82 -33.33 3.01
CA GLN A 551 38.86 -32.73 3.92
C GLN A 551 39.55 -31.93 5.04
N GLU A 552 40.62 -32.48 5.61
CA GLU A 552 41.45 -31.80 6.60
C GLU A 552 42.01 -30.48 6.06
N LYS A 553 42.44 -30.46 4.79
CA LYS A 553 42.95 -29.23 4.18
C LYS A 553 41.86 -28.17 4.01
N ILE A 554 40.64 -28.57 3.62
CA ILE A 554 39.50 -27.66 3.48
C ILE A 554 39.18 -26.98 4.81
N ASP A 555 39.27 -27.72 5.92
CA ASP A 555 38.97 -27.21 7.26
C ASP A 555 39.97 -26.15 7.76
N THR A 556 41.15 -26.05 7.11
CA THR A 556 42.19 -25.04 7.44
C THR A 556 42.05 -23.73 6.66
N PHE A 557 41.13 -23.63 5.70
CA PHE A 557 41.00 -22.43 4.89
C PHE A 557 40.32 -21.30 5.69
N PRO A 558 40.94 -20.09 5.79
CA PRO A 558 40.37 -18.97 6.52
C PRO A 558 38.96 -18.58 6.04
N GLU A 559 38.72 -18.68 4.73
CA GLU A 559 37.42 -18.35 4.12
C GLU A 559 36.33 -19.32 4.61
N ILE A 560 36.67 -20.61 4.73
CA ILE A 560 35.75 -21.64 5.22
C ILE A 560 35.50 -21.47 6.73
N GLN A 561 36.54 -21.12 7.48
CA GLN A 561 36.40 -20.84 8.92
C GLN A 561 35.52 -19.62 9.18
N SER A 562 35.64 -18.57 8.36
CA SER A 562 34.77 -17.38 8.43
C SER A 562 33.29 -17.71 8.24
N TYR A 563 32.94 -18.50 7.21
CA TYR A 563 31.55 -18.92 7.02
C TYR A 563 31.05 -19.86 8.14
N ARG A 564 31.89 -20.78 8.63
CA ARG A 564 31.53 -21.64 9.76
C ARG A 564 31.25 -20.86 11.03
N GLN A 565 32.07 -19.85 11.33
CA GLN A 565 31.85 -18.96 12.46
C GLN A 565 30.51 -18.22 12.33
N MET A 566 30.17 -17.76 11.13
CA MET A 566 28.86 -17.15 10.87
C MET A 566 27.71 -18.13 11.10
N TYR A 567 27.81 -19.37 10.58
CA TYR A 567 26.80 -20.42 10.75
C TYR A 567 26.61 -20.81 12.22
N GLN A 568 27.70 -20.94 12.97
CA GLN A 568 27.64 -21.16 14.43
C GLN A 568 26.91 -20.02 15.14
N LYS A 569 27.14 -18.76 14.73
CA LYS A 569 26.43 -17.60 15.29
C LYS A 569 24.93 -17.58 14.96
N MET A 570 24.53 -18.19 13.84
CA MET A 570 23.12 -18.42 13.48
C MET A 570 22.49 -19.64 14.17
N ASN A 571 23.23 -20.32 15.06
CA ASN A 571 22.84 -21.61 15.66
C ASN A 571 22.59 -22.74 14.62
N VAL A 572 23.30 -22.69 13.48
CA VAL A 572 23.22 -23.72 12.44
C VAL A 572 24.18 -24.87 12.76
N ASP A 573 23.67 -26.10 12.75
CA ASP A 573 24.48 -27.31 12.86
C ASP A 573 25.29 -27.57 11.58
N LEU A 574 26.62 -27.45 11.70
CA LEU A 574 27.57 -27.63 10.59
C LEU A 574 27.65 -29.08 10.08
N HIS A 575 27.12 -30.06 10.81
CA HIS A 575 27.05 -31.43 10.33
C HIS A 575 25.90 -31.62 9.33
N SER A 576 24.79 -30.93 9.52
CA SER A 576 23.62 -30.98 8.64
C SER A 576 23.64 -29.94 7.52
N ARG A 577 24.27 -28.78 7.73
CA ARG A 577 24.35 -27.70 6.73
C ARG A 577 25.77 -27.20 6.55
N ARG A 578 26.15 -26.91 5.30
CA ARG A 578 27.49 -26.42 4.97
C ARG A 578 27.40 -25.18 4.08
N PRO A 579 28.27 -24.19 4.28
CA PRO A 579 28.43 -23.08 3.34
C PRO A 579 28.71 -23.57 1.92
N SER A 580 28.23 -22.83 0.92
CA SER A 580 28.36 -23.20 -0.50
C SER A 580 29.81 -23.51 -0.94
N PRO A 581 30.83 -22.69 -0.60
CA PRO A 581 32.22 -22.99 -0.96
C PRO A 581 32.72 -24.30 -0.33
N GLU A 582 32.36 -24.57 0.91
CA GLU A 582 32.74 -25.80 1.61
C GLU A 582 32.08 -27.03 0.95
N ALA A 583 30.80 -26.94 0.62
CA ALA A 583 30.04 -28.02 -0.01
C ALA A 583 30.64 -28.40 -1.38
N LEU A 584 31.00 -27.41 -2.20
CA LEU A 584 31.62 -27.64 -3.50
C LEU A 584 33.04 -28.21 -3.39
N LEU A 585 33.89 -27.65 -2.52
CA LEU A 585 35.26 -28.17 -2.30
C LEU A 585 35.26 -29.61 -1.77
N ARG A 586 34.38 -29.95 -0.83
CA ARG A 586 34.26 -31.32 -0.32
C ARG A 586 33.78 -32.30 -1.39
N ARG A 587 32.93 -31.86 -2.32
CA ARG A 587 32.49 -32.67 -3.45
C ARG A 587 33.67 -33.04 -4.36
N ILE A 588 34.60 -32.10 -4.58
CA ILE A 588 35.86 -32.34 -5.30
C ILE A 588 36.75 -33.32 -4.53
N ALA A 589 36.96 -33.10 -3.23
CA ALA A 589 37.76 -34.00 -2.37
C ALA A 589 37.20 -35.44 -2.31
N GLN A 590 35.88 -35.60 -2.50
CA GLN A 590 35.21 -36.90 -2.57
C GLN A 590 35.19 -37.51 -3.99
N ALA A 591 35.90 -36.91 -4.96
CA ALA A 591 35.92 -37.31 -6.36
C ALA A 591 34.52 -37.38 -7.03
N LYS A 592 33.56 -36.58 -6.56
CA LYS A 592 32.18 -36.50 -7.10
C LYS A 592 31.99 -35.45 -8.20
N GLY A 593 33.08 -34.80 -8.63
CA GLY A 593 33.08 -33.73 -9.63
C GLY A 593 32.34 -32.47 -9.19
N LEU A 594 32.15 -31.52 -10.11
CA LEU A 594 31.28 -30.36 -9.91
C LEU A 594 29.87 -30.63 -10.43
N TYR A 595 28.89 -29.83 -10.00
CA TYR A 595 27.57 -29.86 -10.62
C TYR A 595 27.65 -29.37 -12.07
N THR A 596 26.71 -29.83 -12.90
CA THR A 596 26.48 -29.32 -14.24
C THR A 596 25.02 -28.90 -14.31
N VAL A 597 24.77 -27.61 -14.15
CA VAL A 597 23.41 -27.05 -14.04
C VAL A 597 23.06 -26.29 -15.32
N ASN A 598 23.79 -25.22 -15.60
CA ASN A 598 23.72 -24.41 -16.82
C ASN A 598 24.97 -23.52 -16.89
N THR A 599 25.21 -22.88 -18.03
CA THR A 599 26.43 -22.07 -18.26
C THR A 599 26.63 -20.94 -17.27
N CYS A 600 25.56 -20.32 -16.75
CA CYS A 600 25.67 -19.22 -15.79
C CYS A 600 26.00 -19.73 -14.39
N VAL A 601 25.30 -20.77 -13.94
CA VAL A 601 25.51 -21.38 -12.62
C VAL A 601 26.88 -22.04 -12.54
N ASP A 602 27.28 -22.75 -13.58
CA ASP A 602 28.57 -23.41 -13.65
C ASP A 602 29.72 -22.38 -13.69
N ALA A 603 29.53 -21.24 -14.36
CA ALA A 603 30.52 -20.16 -14.43
C ALA A 603 30.85 -19.56 -13.06
N TYR A 604 29.84 -19.16 -12.27
CA TYR A 604 30.14 -18.58 -10.95
C TYR A 604 30.61 -19.65 -9.96
N ASN A 605 30.14 -20.90 -10.06
CA ASN A 605 30.62 -22.01 -9.21
C ASN A 605 32.13 -22.26 -9.41
N LEU A 606 32.64 -22.06 -10.63
CA LEU A 606 34.08 -22.13 -10.89
C LEU A 606 34.86 -21.10 -10.06
N ILE A 607 34.32 -19.88 -9.96
CA ILE A 607 34.92 -18.79 -9.17
C ILE A 607 34.78 -19.03 -7.67
N VAL A 608 33.66 -19.61 -7.22
CA VAL A 608 33.50 -20.07 -5.83
C VAL A 608 34.63 -21.03 -5.44
N ILE A 609 34.98 -22.01 -6.30
CA ILE A 609 36.08 -22.93 -6.00
C ILE A 609 37.44 -22.22 -6.01
N LYS A 610 37.67 -21.35 -6.98
CA LYS A 610 38.95 -20.65 -7.16
C LYS A 610 39.26 -19.72 -6.00
N ASN A 611 38.27 -18.95 -5.55
CA ASN A 611 38.44 -17.90 -4.54
C ASN A 611 37.92 -18.30 -3.16
N ARG A 612 37.16 -19.40 -3.05
CA ARG A 612 36.55 -19.91 -1.81
C ARG A 612 35.57 -18.95 -1.14
N VAL A 613 35.07 -17.99 -1.92
CA VAL A 613 34.04 -17.02 -1.54
C VAL A 613 32.69 -17.52 -2.05
N SER A 614 31.61 -17.28 -1.31
CA SER A 614 30.26 -17.66 -1.67
C SER A 614 29.69 -16.71 -2.72
N LEU A 615 29.11 -17.28 -3.79
CA LEU A 615 28.46 -16.56 -4.87
C LEU A 615 27.13 -17.22 -5.21
N GLY A 616 26.17 -16.43 -5.66
CA GLY A 616 24.89 -16.90 -6.19
C GLY A 616 24.32 -15.92 -7.21
N ALA A 617 23.63 -16.45 -8.23
CA ALA A 617 22.99 -15.66 -9.27
C ALA A 617 21.49 -15.99 -9.37
N PHE A 618 20.67 -14.96 -9.57
CA PHE A 618 19.22 -15.06 -9.51
C PHE A 618 18.56 -14.38 -10.70
N ASP A 619 17.45 -14.93 -11.18
CA ASP A 619 16.69 -14.39 -12.31
C ASP A 619 16.03 -13.07 -11.92
N LEU A 620 16.62 -11.97 -12.40
CA LEU A 620 16.20 -10.62 -12.06
C LEU A 620 14.80 -10.30 -12.59
N ASP A 621 14.38 -10.94 -13.70
CA ASP A 621 13.05 -10.73 -14.28
C ASP A 621 11.94 -11.35 -13.42
N LYS A 622 12.32 -12.14 -12.40
CA LYS A 622 11.40 -12.73 -11.42
C LYS A 622 11.43 -12.00 -10.08
N MET A 623 12.22 -10.95 -9.93
CA MET A 623 12.44 -10.23 -8.68
C MET A 623 11.82 -8.83 -8.68
N VAL A 624 11.61 -8.28 -7.47
CA VAL A 624 11.19 -6.88 -7.28
C VAL A 624 12.16 -6.18 -6.33
N LEU A 625 13.04 -5.34 -6.88
CA LEU A 625 14.07 -4.59 -6.14
C LEU A 625 13.46 -3.49 -5.23
N PRO A 626 14.19 -2.99 -4.20
CA PRO A 626 15.54 -3.39 -3.78
C PRO A 626 15.58 -4.79 -3.17
N VAL A 627 16.75 -5.42 -3.23
CA VAL A 627 17.10 -6.58 -2.41
C VAL A 627 17.56 -6.09 -1.04
N MET A 628 17.10 -6.73 0.03
CA MET A 628 17.56 -6.47 1.39
C MET A 628 18.18 -7.73 1.97
N VAL A 629 19.40 -7.60 2.51
CA VAL A 629 20.04 -8.64 3.32
C VAL A 629 19.67 -8.40 4.78
N LYS A 630 18.99 -9.37 5.39
CA LYS A 630 18.46 -9.24 6.76
C LYS A 630 18.54 -10.54 7.55
N VAL A 631 18.29 -10.45 8.85
CA VAL A 631 18.10 -11.63 9.72
C VAL A 631 16.63 -12.02 9.73
N ALA A 632 16.35 -13.31 9.54
CA ALA A 632 15.00 -13.85 9.45
C ALA A 632 14.22 -13.71 10.76
N GLN A 633 12.96 -13.30 10.64
CA GLN A 633 12.01 -13.13 11.73
C GLN A 633 11.06 -14.33 11.84
N HIS A 634 10.32 -14.42 12.94
CA HIS A 634 9.40 -15.53 13.16
C HIS A 634 8.27 -15.56 12.11
N GLY A 635 8.07 -16.72 11.48
CA GLY A 635 6.99 -16.96 10.52
C GLY A 635 7.31 -16.59 9.07
N GLU A 636 8.56 -16.27 8.73
CA GLU A 636 8.98 -16.14 7.34
C GLU A 636 9.09 -17.51 6.66
N THR A 637 8.68 -17.60 5.40
CA THR A 637 8.71 -18.83 4.61
C THR A 637 9.35 -18.62 3.25
N ILE A 638 9.90 -19.69 2.69
CA ILE A 638 10.51 -19.70 1.36
C ILE A 638 10.16 -21.00 0.63
N ASP A 639 9.73 -20.89 -0.63
CA ASP A 639 9.53 -22.04 -1.51
C ASP A 639 10.89 -22.47 -2.07
N LEU A 640 11.57 -23.39 -1.37
CA LEU A 640 12.92 -23.82 -1.71
C LEU A 640 12.96 -24.59 -3.03
N LEU A 641 14.01 -24.35 -3.81
CA LEU A 641 14.31 -25.07 -5.04
C LEU A 641 14.30 -26.60 -4.78
N GLY A 642 13.46 -27.32 -5.52
CA GLY A 642 13.33 -28.78 -5.41
C GLY A 642 12.62 -29.31 -4.17
N VAL A 643 11.91 -28.46 -3.42
CA VAL A 643 11.04 -28.86 -2.29
C VAL A 643 9.61 -28.43 -2.59
N GLU A 644 8.64 -29.34 -2.45
CA GLU A 644 7.23 -29.00 -2.61
C GLU A 644 6.71 -28.24 -1.38
N GLY A 645 6.26 -27.01 -1.60
CA GLY A 645 5.61 -26.17 -0.60
C GLY A 645 6.55 -25.26 0.18
N ALA A 646 5.93 -24.40 0.99
CA ALA A 646 6.61 -23.37 1.75
C ALA A 646 7.42 -23.98 2.91
N THR A 647 8.74 -23.75 2.91
CA THR A 647 9.64 -24.12 4.00
C THR A 647 9.70 -22.99 5.03
N GLN A 648 9.53 -23.32 6.31
CA GLN A 648 9.67 -22.35 7.41
C GLN A 648 11.16 -22.00 7.59
N ILE A 649 11.46 -20.70 7.59
CA ILE A 649 12.80 -20.16 7.85
C ILE A 649 13.00 -20.08 9.36
N GLN A 650 14.16 -20.51 9.84
CA GLN A 650 14.45 -20.44 11.28
C GLN A 650 14.79 -19.00 11.67
N LYS A 651 14.27 -18.55 12.81
CA LYS A 651 14.60 -17.23 13.35
C LYS A 651 16.11 -17.14 13.56
N GLY A 652 16.74 -16.08 13.03
CA GLY A 652 18.18 -15.87 13.15
C GLY A 652 18.99 -16.26 11.91
N GLU A 653 18.40 -16.95 10.93
CA GLU A 653 19.04 -17.23 9.65
C GLU A 653 19.25 -15.93 8.85
N VAL A 654 20.32 -15.87 8.05
CA VAL A 654 20.58 -14.70 7.19
C VAL A 654 19.90 -14.94 5.85
N ILE A 655 19.10 -13.97 5.39
CA ILE A 655 18.31 -14.11 4.18
C ILE A 655 18.49 -12.91 3.26
N TYR A 656 18.46 -13.19 1.95
CA TYR A 656 18.21 -12.18 0.95
C TYR A 656 16.71 -12.17 0.64
N SER A 657 16.09 -11.00 0.76
CA SER A 657 14.69 -10.79 0.43
C SER A 657 14.56 -9.67 -0.58
N ASP A 658 13.79 -9.89 -1.64
CA ASP A 658 13.29 -8.80 -2.47
C ASP A 658 11.93 -8.34 -1.91
N GLN A 659 11.22 -7.43 -2.59
CA GLN A 659 9.89 -6.98 -2.12
C GLN A 659 8.81 -8.07 -2.18
N ILE A 660 9.06 -9.19 -2.88
CA ILE A 660 8.14 -10.34 -2.89
C ILE A 660 8.39 -11.21 -1.67
N GLY A 661 9.64 -11.43 -1.28
CA GLY A 661 10.02 -12.18 -0.09
C GLY A 661 11.41 -12.82 -0.18
N PRO A 662 11.75 -13.69 0.79
CA PRO A 662 13.04 -14.37 0.83
C PRO A 662 13.25 -15.21 -0.43
N TYR A 663 14.43 -15.09 -1.04
CA TYR A 663 14.80 -15.85 -2.23
C TYR A 663 16.12 -16.62 -2.10
N ASN A 664 16.89 -16.36 -1.04
CA ASN A 664 18.15 -17.04 -0.76
C ASN A 664 18.42 -17.08 0.75
N LEU A 665 18.92 -18.21 1.23
CA LEU A 665 19.25 -18.45 2.65
C LEU A 665 20.75 -18.65 2.87
N ASP A 666 21.23 -18.18 4.01
CA ASP A 666 22.53 -18.45 4.62
C ASP A 666 23.73 -18.29 3.67
N TYR A 667 23.78 -17.19 2.93
CA TYR A 667 24.84 -16.90 1.95
C TYR A 667 24.97 -18.00 0.89
N ASN A 668 23.91 -18.18 0.10
CA ASN A 668 23.88 -19.16 -1.00
C ASN A 668 23.90 -20.63 -0.59
N TYR A 669 23.37 -20.96 0.59
CA TYR A 669 23.10 -22.36 0.97
C TYR A 669 21.92 -22.94 0.20
N ARG A 670 20.81 -22.20 0.12
CA ARG A 670 19.56 -22.63 -0.53
C ARG A 670 18.86 -21.47 -1.22
N ASP A 671 18.41 -21.73 -2.43
CA ASP A 671 17.72 -20.77 -3.28
C ASP A 671 16.21 -21.04 -3.34
N ALA A 672 15.42 -20.01 -3.63
CA ALA A 672 14.02 -20.16 -3.94
C ALA A 672 13.79 -20.70 -5.36
N GLU A 673 12.73 -21.49 -5.53
CA GLU A 673 12.28 -22.00 -6.82
C GLU A 673 11.94 -20.86 -7.80
N ARG A 674 11.40 -19.73 -7.29
CA ARG A 674 10.95 -18.58 -8.08
C ARG A 674 12.06 -17.90 -8.88
N THR A 675 13.24 -17.74 -8.28
CA THR A 675 14.33 -16.91 -8.82
C THR A 675 15.45 -17.75 -9.44
N LYS A 676 15.21 -19.04 -9.66
CA LYS A 676 16.19 -19.97 -10.24
C LYS A 676 16.57 -19.56 -11.66
N ILE A 677 17.85 -19.75 -11.99
CA ILE A 677 18.36 -19.53 -13.34
C ILE A 677 17.91 -20.67 -14.27
N THR A 678 17.31 -20.32 -15.39
CA THR A 678 16.89 -21.26 -16.45
C THR A 678 17.46 -20.83 -17.80
N ASP A 679 17.27 -21.64 -18.84
CA ASP A 679 17.59 -21.30 -20.23
C ASP A 679 16.76 -20.10 -20.77
N LYS A 680 15.68 -19.73 -20.07
CA LYS A 680 14.85 -18.55 -20.39
C LYS A 680 15.33 -17.27 -19.72
N THR A 681 16.20 -17.35 -18.71
CA THR A 681 16.67 -16.19 -17.95
C THR A 681 17.49 -15.27 -18.86
N LYS A 682 17.17 -13.97 -18.85
CA LYS A 682 17.84 -12.94 -19.64
C LYS A 682 18.56 -11.90 -18.81
N ASN A 683 18.06 -11.63 -17.61
CA ASN A 683 18.65 -10.66 -16.71
C ASN A 683 18.91 -11.33 -15.36
N ILE A 684 20.08 -11.06 -14.77
CA ILE A 684 20.46 -11.64 -13.47
C ILE A 684 20.95 -10.57 -12.51
N ILE A 685 20.77 -10.86 -11.23
CA ILE A 685 21.54 -10.26 -10.14
C ILE A 685 22.49 -11.31 -9.59
N LEU A 686 23.77 -10.96 -9.50
CA LEU A 686 24.84 -11.77 -8.92
C LEU A 686 25.18 -11.20 -7.55
N ASN A 687 25.31 -12.05 -6.54
CA ASN A 687 25.70 -11.68 -5.17
C ASN A 687 27.00 -12.40 -4.77
N VAL A 688 27.83 -11.73 -3.96
CA VAL A 688 29.11 -12.24 -3.44
C VAL A 688 29.22 -11.91 -1.95
N ASP A 689 29.34 -12.93 -1.11
CA ASP A 689 29.19 -12.76 0.34
C ASP A 689 30.53 -12.68 1.08
N GLY A 690 30.88 -11.52 1.64
CA GLY A 690 32.03 -11.33 2.52
C GLY A 690 31.66 -11.22 3.99
N ILE A 691 32.45 -11.84 4.86
CA ILE A 691 32.32 -11.79 6.32
C ILE A 691 33.66 -12.17 6.97
N TYR A 692 34.00 -11.51 8.08
CA TYR A 692 35.23 -11.73 8.86
C TYR A 692 36.51 -11.61 8.01
N ASP A 693 37.22 -12.71 7.74
CA ASP A 693 38.49 -12.71 6.99
C ASP A 693 38.28 -12.54 5.48
N ILE A 694 37.03 -12.60 5.01
CA ILE A 694 36.66 -12.37 3.61
C ILE A 694 36.36 -10.88 3.44
N ASP A 695 37.43 -10.12 3.20
CA ASP A 695 37.39 -8.66 3.12
C ASP A 695 36.86 -8.13 1.76
N GLU A 696 36.69 -6.80 1.69
CA GLU A 696 36.23 -6.10 0.48
C GLU A 696 37.09 -6.39 -0.76
N LYS A 697 38.40 -6.64 -0.59
CA LYS A 697 39.30 -6.93 -1.72
C LYS A 697 39.03 -8.31 -2.28
N MET A 698 38.80 -9.30 -1.41
CA MET A 698 38.41 -10.66 -1.79
C MET A 698 37.03 -10.69 -2.46
N VAL A 699 36.06 -9.94 -1.91
CA VAL A 699 34.73 -9.77 -2.50
C VAL A 699 34.83 -9.11 -3.87
N ASN A 700 35.56 -7.99 -3.99
CA ASN A 700 35.76 -7.31 -5.27
C ASN A 700 36.36 -8.26 -6.30
N LYS A 701 37.51 -8.88 -5.99
CA LYS A 701 38.18 -9.80 -6.91
C LYS A 701 37.26 -10.93 -7.36
N SER A 702 36.50 -11.52 -6.44
CA SER A 702 35.58 -12.62 -6.77
C SER A 702 34.42 -12.16 -7.63
N LEU A 703 33.89 -10.96 -7.38
CA LEU A 703 32.85 -10.33 -8.19
C LEU A 703 33.34 -10.03 -9.61
N GLU A 704 34.53 -9.43 -9.76
CA GLU A 704 35.10 -9.13 -11.08
C GLU A 704 35.34 -10.41 -11.89
N GLU A 705 35.97 -11.43 -11.30
CA GLU A 705 36.22 -12.70 -11.97
C GLU A 705 34.93 -13.44 -12.34
N ALA A 706 33.89 -13.34 -11.52
CA ALA A 706 32.59 -13.93 -11.80
C ALA A 706 31.87 -13.20 -12.95
N ILE A 707 31.90 -11.88 -12.97
CA ILE A 707 31.38 -11.07 -14.08
C ILE A 707 32.09 -11.44 -15.38
N ASP A 708 33.44 -11.48 -15.38
CA ASP A 708 34.24 -11.84 -16.55
C ASP A 708 33.91 -13.26 -17.05
N THR A 709 33.79 -14.22 -16.13
CA THR A 709 33.50 -15.61 -16.48
C THR A 709 32.07 -15.78 -16.99
N ILE A 710 31.08 -15.16 -16.35
CA ILE A 710 29.68 -15.21 -16.81
C ILE A 710 29.57 -14.56 -18.18
N THR A 711 30.15 -13.38 -18.38
CA THR A 711 30.07 -12.66 -19.67
C THR A 711 30.82 -13.38 -20.78
N LYS A 712 31.94 -14.05 -20.48
CA LYS A 712 32.67 -14.91 -21.44
C LYS A 712 31.78 -16.03 -21.99
N TYR A 713 31.01 -16.72 -21.14
CA TYR A 713 30.24 -17.90 -21.56
C TYR A 713 28.78 -17.60 -21.92
N CYS A 714 28.15 -16.63 -21.25
CA CYS A 714 26.74 -16.29 -21.42
C CYS A 714 26.53 -14.99 -22.21
N GLY A 715 27.57 -14.19 -22.45
CA GLY A 715 27.43 -12.83 -22.97
C GLY A 715 26.78 -11.89 -21.95
N GLY A 716 26.12 -10.85 -22.46
CA GLY A 716 25.39 -9.86 -21.64
C GLY A 716 26.18 -8.59 -21.34
N GLU A 717 25.49 -7.65 -20.72
CA GLU A 717 25.98 -6.31 -20.39
C GLU A 717 25.80 -6.02 -18.90
N VAL A 718 26.86 -5.55 -18.26
CA VAL A 718 26.82 -5.16 -16.84
C VAL A 718 26.28 -3.74 -16.73
N THR A 719 25.11 -3.59 -16.12
CA THR A 719 24.45 -2.27 -15.98
C THR A 719 24.66 -1.63 -14.61
N ASP A 720 24.98 -2.43 -13.59
CA ASP A 720 25.36 -1.93 -12.27
C ASP A 720 26.25 -2.96 -11.56
N ALA A 721 27.20 -2.50 -10.76
CA ALA A 721 28.06 -3.35 -9.94
C ALA A 721 28.68 -2.57 -8.79
N GLY A 722 28.73 -3.18 -7.61
CA GLY A 722 29.32 -2.56 -6.44
C GLY A 722 29.43 -3.46 -5.22
N ILE A 723 29.91 -2.88 -4.12
CA ILE A 723 30.04 -3.52 -2.81
C ILE A 723 29.34 -2.63 -1.78
N ILE A 724 28.57 -3.25 -0.89
CA ILE A 724 27.95 -2.59 0.26
C ILE A 724 28.50 -3.21 1.54
N THR A 725 28.95 -2.36 2.45
CA THR A 725 29.56 -2.76 3.72
C THR A 725 28.63 -2.45 4.89
N ALA A 726 28.77 -3.18 6.00
CA ALA A 726 27.94 -3.02 7.18
C ALA A 726 28.01 -1.62 7.83
N ASP A 727 29.11 -0.88 7.61
CA ASP A 727 29.28 0.52 8.04
C ASP A 727 28.59 1.55 7.11
N GLY A 728 27.87 1.08 6.08
CA GLY A 728 27.08 1.92 5.17
C GLY A 728 27.84 2.45 3.96
N ARG A 729 29.12 2.10 3.77
CA ARG A 729 29.84 2.48 2.53
C ARG A 729 29.30 1.71 1.33
N LYS A 730 29.21 2.40 0.20
CA LYS A 730 28.87 1.84 -1.11
C LYS A 730 29.98 2.12 -2.09
N LEU A 731 30.65 1.08 -2.58
CA LEU A 731 31.75 1.17 -3.52
C LEU A 731 31.27 0.72 -4.90
N LYS A 732 31.23 1.62 -5.89
CA LYS A 732 30.89 1.25 -7.28
C LYS A 732 32.11 0.66 -7.99
N ILE A 733 31.88 -0.39 -8.78
CA ILE A 733 32.91 -1.02 -9.62
C ILE A 733 32.71 -0.54 -11.06
N SER A 734 33.36 0.57 -11.40
CA SER A 734 33.23 1.21 -12.72
C SER A 734 33.88 0.44 -13.87
N LYS A 735 34.73 -0.55 -13.57
CA LYS A 735 35.47 -1.36 -14.56
C LYS A 735 34.57 -2.03 -15.61
N PHE A 736 33.34 -2.41 -15.24
CA PHE A 736 32.41 -3.17 -16.09
C PHE A 736 31.21 -2.37 -16.60
N ILE A 737 30.97 -1.20 -16.02
CA ILE A 737 29.93 -0.30 -16.46
C ILE A 737 30.47 0.41 -17.69
N LYS A 738 30.03 0.00 -18.89
CA LYS A 738 30.28 0.78 -20.10
C LYS A 738 29.61 2.13 -19.91
N SER A 739 30.40 3.16 -19.60
CA SER A 739 29.95 4.54 -19.66
C SER A 739 29.73 4.90 -21.15
N ASP A 740 28.64 4.43 -21.75
CA ASP A 740 28.23 4.85 -23.08
C ASP A 740 27.48 6.19 -22.99
N VAL A 741 28.12 7.21 -22.42
CA VAL A 741 27.92 8.57 -22.93
C VAL A 741 28.89 8.74 -24.09
N LYS A 742 28.57 8.09 -25.22
CA LYS A 742 29.11 8.53 -26.50
C LYS A 742 28.42 9.84 -26.84
N TYR A 743 29.12 10.96 -26.64
CA TYR A 743 28.68 12.26 -27.14
C TYR A 743 28.47 12.17 -28.66
N ASP A 744 27.21 12.21 -29.11
CA ASP A 744 26.89 12.35 -30.53
C ASP A 744 27.10 13.81 -30.95
N TYR A 745 28.33 14.12 -31.36
CA TYR A 745 28.73 15.46 -31.81
C TYR A 745 28.14 15.85 -33.18
N ARG A 746 27.53 14.91 -33.91
CA ARG A 746 27.11 15.13 -35.30
C ARG A 746 25.65 15.55 -35.41
N GLN A 747 24.80 15.12 -34.49
CA GLN A 747 23.35 15.36 -34.59
C GLN A 747 22.86 16.57 -33.81
N ARG A 748 23.25 16.70 -32.53
CA ARG A 748 22.78 17.78 -31.63
C ARG A 748 23.92 18.28 -30.76
N LYS A 749 23.84 19.53 -30.29
CA LYS A 749 24.77 20.11 -29.31
C LYS A 749 24.08 21.18 -28.47
N ILE A 750 24.72 21.54 -27.36
CA ILE A 750 24.33 22.71 -26.56
C ILE A 750 25.44 23.75 -26.71
N VAL A 751 25.07 25.00 -26.99
CA VAL A 751 26.03 26.11 -27.15
C VAL A 751 25.61 27.26 -26.24
N ALA A 752 26.45 27.61 -25.29
CA ALA A 752 26.34 28.86 -24.53
C ALA A 752 27.19 29.94 -25.20
N VAL A 753 26.61 31.09 -25.50
CA VAL A 753 27.31 32.27 -26.00
C VAL A 753 27.26 33.33 -24.91
N ILE A 754 28.43 33.75 -24.45
CA ILE A 754 28.59 34.69 -23.33
C ILE A 754 29.23 35.96 -23.84
N ASN A 755 28.88 37.11 -23.26
CA ASN A 755 29.56 38.35 -23.54
C ASN A 755 31.01 38.26 -23.06
N ARG A 756 31.95 38.35 -24.00
CA ARG A 756 33.40 38.22 -23.76
C ARG A 756 33.98 39.27 -22.81
N ASP A 757 33.25 40.37 -22.61
CA ASP A 757 33.66 41.48 -21.76
C ASP A 757 33.15 41.33 -20.31
N LEU A 758 32.41 40.25 -19.99
CA LEU A 758 32.00 39.95 -18.61
C LEU A 758 33.16 39.42 -17.78
N ASP A 759 33.20 39.80 -16.50
CA ASP A 759 34.10 39.17 -15.56
C ASP A 759 33.73 37.69 -15.34
N LYS A 760 34.72 36.90 -14.91
CA LYS A 760 34.57 35.45 -14.75
C LYS A 760 33.46 35.05 -13.77
N GLY A 761 33.23 35.86 -12.73
CA GLY A 761 32.19 35.58 -11.74
C GLY A 761 30.80 35.74 -12.33
N ARG A 762 30.54 36.87 -13.01
CA ARG A 762 29.28 37.12 -13.71
C ARG A 762 29.04 36.15 -14.86
N ALA A 763 30.08 35.80 -15.61
CA ALA A 763 29.99 34.78 -16.67
C ALA A 763 29.63 33.40 -16.12
N SER A 764 30.24 32.99 -15.00
CA SER A 764 29.92 31.72 -14.32
C SER A 764 28.50 31.72 -13.77
N ASN A 765 28.04 32.85 -13.21
CA ASN A 765 26.68 32.98 -12.69
C ASN A 765 25.63 32.84 -13.81
N ALA A 766 25.81 33.56 -14.91
CA ALA A 766 24.93 33.48 -16.08
C ALA A 766 24.88 32.04 -16.65
N LEU A 767 26.02 31.35 -16.73
CA LEU A 767 26.08 29.95 -17.14
C LEU A 767 25.30 29.02 -16.19
N GLY A 768 25.43 29.22 -14.88
CA GLY A 768 24.71 28.43 -13.88
C GLY A 768 23.19 28.53 -14.04
N HIS A 769 22.66 29.76 -14.09
CA HIS A 769 21.22 30.00 -14.27
C HIS A 769 20.68 29.44 -15.59
N MET A 770 21.39 29.67 -16.69
CA MET A 770 20.96 29.14 -17.98
C MET A 770 21.01 27.61 -18.01
N SER A 771 22.00 26.99 -17.36
CA SER A 771 22.12 25.53 -17.29
C SER A 771 21.00 24.90 -16.46
N LEU A 772 20.64 25.51 -15.31
CA LEU A 772 19.49 25.09 -14.51
C LEU A 772 18.18 25.21 -15.29
N SER A 773 17.98 26.34 -15.97
CA SER A 773 16.80 26.56 -16.82
C SER A 773 16.74 25.56 -17.97
N ALA A 774 17.88 25.28 -18.63
CA ALA A 774 17.95 24.26 -19.65
C ALA A 774 17.63 22.85 -19.10
N GLY A 775 18.11 22.52 -17.91
CA GLY A 775 17.78 21.26 -17.23
C GLY A 775 16.30 21.11 -16.90
N ARG A 776 15.60 22.22 -16.62
CA ARG A 776 14.15 22.23 -16.38
C ARG A 776 13.32 22.02 -17.65
N TYR A 777 13.75 22.59 -18.78
CA TYR A 777 12.91 22.67 -19.98
C TYR A 777 13.32 21.74 -21.14
N LEU A 778 14.53 21.19 -21.14
CA LEU A 778 14.94 20.17 -22.10
C LEU A 778 14.38 18.80 -21.71
N ASP A 779 13.86 18.06 -22.68
CA ASP A 779 13.33 16.71 -22.46
C ASP A 779 14.45 15.68 -22.16
N GLN A 780 14.09 14.52 -21.59
CA GLN A 780 15.06 13.47 -21.21
C GLN A 780 15.94 12.98 -22.37
N SER A 781 15.57 13.18 -23.65
CA SER A 781 16.43 12.80 -24.78
C SER A 781 17.73 13.62 -24.88
N TRP A 782 17.82 14.74 -24.12
CA TRP A 782 19.01 15.58 -23.97
C TRP A 782 19.94 15.16 -22.84
N MET A 783 19.47 14.31 -21.93
CA MET A 783 20.18 13.93 -20.71
C MET A 783 20.82 12.53 -20.83
N GLY A 784 21.94 12.34 -20.12
CA GLY A 784 22.72 11.11 -19.97
C GLY A 784 22.46 10.43 -18.61
N ASP A 785 23.48 9.75 -18.06
CA ASP A 785 23.39 8.99 -16.80
C ASP A 785 22.83 9.84 -15.64
N PRO A 786 21.95 9.31 -14.76
CA PRO A 786 20.90 10.14 -14.19
C PRO A 786 21.23 10.75 -12.83
N LEU A 787 22.44 10.67 -12.25
CA LEU A 787 22.62 11.04 -10.83
C LEU A 787 24.00 11.69 -10.54
N LEU A 788 24.01 13.01 -10.36
CA LEU A 788 25.08 13.81 -9.76
C LEU A 788 24.75 14.04 -8.28
N LYS A 789 25.55 13.48 -7.36
CA LYS A 789 25.40 13.76 -5.92
C LYS A 789 26.17 15.04 -5.59
N ASP A 790 25.50 16.06 -5.07
CA ASP A 790 26.17 17.30 -4.63
C ASP A 790 26.92 17.12 -3.30
N ALA A 791 27.62 18.17 -2.87
CA ALA A 791 28.42 18.16 -1.63
C ALA A 791 27.58 17.96 -0.36
N ASP A 792 26.28 18.26 -0.43
CA ASP A 792 25.31 18.11 0.67
C ASP A 792 24.60 16.74 0.62
N GLY A 793 24.91 15.93 -0.39
CA GLY A 793 24.44 14.58 -0.53
C GLY A 793 23.12 14.44 -1.29
N ASN A 794 22.60 15.53 -1.87
CA ASN A 794 21.41 15.49 -2.72
C ASN A 794 21.76 14.91 -4.08
N VAL A 795 20.85 14.11 -4.63
CA VAL A 795 21.08 13.45 -5.92
C VAL A 795 20.33 14.19 -7.01
N HIS A 796 21.06 14.88 -7.87
CA HIS A 796 20.56 15.66 -9.00
C HIS A 796 20.56 14.84 -10.28
N GLN A 797 19.49 14.91 -11.07
CA GLN A 797 19.50 14.36 -12.42
C GLN A 797 20.12 15.35 -13.40
N GLY A 798 20.80 14.87 -14.46
CA GLY A 798 21.00 15.70 -15.66
C GLY A 798 22.42 16.05 -16.10
N ILE A 799 23.30 15.06 -16.27
CA ILE A 799 24.48 15.28 -17.13
C ILE A 799 24.01 15.23 -18.58
N SER A 800 24.19 16.31 -19.36
CA SER A 800 23.81 16.33 -20.78
C SER A 800 24.52 15.21 -21.56
N LYS A 801 23.77 14.50 -22.40
CA LYS A 801 24.31 13.52 -23.35
C LYS A 801 25.07 14.17 -24.52
N TYR A 802 24.89 15.48 -24.70
CA TYR A 802 25.46 16.26 -25.80
C TYR A 802 26.51 17.26 -25.31
N PRO A 803 27.52 17.58 -26.13
CA PRO A 803 28.59 18.48 -25.73
C PRO A 803 28.07 19.89 -25.48
N PHE A 804 28.58 20.52 -24.42
CA PHE A 804 28.31 21.89 -24.04
C PHE A 804 29.47 22.78 -24.49
N VAL A 805 29.26 23.62 -25.50
CA VAL A 805 30.31 24.48 -26.08
C VAL A 805 30.10 25.91 -25.61
N ILE A 806 31.14 26.54 -25.06
CA ILE A 806 31.07 27.91 -24.57
C ILE A 806 31.83 28.85 -25.52
N LEU A 807 31.13 29.83 -26.07
CA LEU A 807 31.63 30.78 -27.07
C LEU A 807 31.55 32.23 -26.53
N GLY A 808 32.45 33.08 -26.98
CA GLY A 808 32.48 34.50 -26.65
C GLY A 808 31.98 35.39 -27.79
N ALA A 809 31.12 36.36 -27.47
CA ALA A 809 30.59 37.35 -28.42
C ALA A 809 30.41 38.73 -27.76
N THR A 810 30.03 39.75 -28.52
CA THR A 810 29.55 41.05 -27.97
C THR A 810 28.04 40.98 -27.68
N SER A 811 27.53 41.83 -26.78
CA SER A 811 26.07 41.89 -26.51
C SER A 811 25.21 42.13 -27.74
N ALA A 812 25.68 42.91 -28.72
CA ALA A 812 24.97 43.12 -29.99
C ALA A 812 24.88 41.83 -30.83
N GLN A 813 25.95 41.03 -30.85
CA GLN A 813 25.94 39.73 -31.52
C GLN A 813 25.02 38.73 -30.80
N ILE A 814 25.03 38.71 -29.46
CA ILE A 814 24.15 37.86 -28.65
C ILE A 814 22.69 38.21 -28.91
N LYS A 815 22.33 39.50 -28.92
CA LYS A 815 20.97 39.95 -29.26
C LYS A 815 20.51 39.44 -30.63
N ASN A 816 21.37 39.53 -31.64
CA ASN A 816 21.05 39.02 -32.98
C ASN A 816 20.86 37.49 -32.97
N ILE A 817 21.66 36.76 -32.20
CA ILE A 817 21.54 35.31 -32.03
C ILE A 817 20.21 34.95 -31.34
N VAL A 818 19.84 35.63 -30.26
CA VAL A 818 18.55 35.42 -29.55
C VAL A 818 17.37 35.59 -30.49
N VAL A 819 17.33 36.72 -31.23
CA VAL A 819 16.24 37.01 -32.18
C VAL A 819 16.15 35.95 -33.28
N LYS A 820 17.29 35.57 -33.87
CA LYS A 820 17.33 34.54 -34.92
C LYS A 820 16.94 33.16 -34.39
N ALA A 821 17.41 32.78 -33.21
CA ALA A 821 17.08 31.50 -32.58
C ALA A 821 15.56 31.40 -32.33
N LYS A 822 14.95 32.45 -31.77
CA LYS A 822 13.50 32.53 -31.56
C LYS A 822 12.72 32.41 -32.87
N ASN A 823 13.13 33.12 -33.93
CA ASN A 823 12.50 33.03 -35.25
C ASN A 823 12.64 31.66 -35.92
N MET A 824 13.73 30.94 -35.63
CA MET A 824 13.99 29.59 -36.16
C MET A 824 13.35 28.48 -35.30
N GLY A 825 12.71 28.82 -34.17
CA GLY A 825 12.15 27.84 -33.23
C GLY A 825 13.23 26.99 -32.54
N ILE A 826 14.46 27.51 -32.42
CA ILE A 826 15.54 26.84 -31.71
C ILE A 826 15.36 27.10 -30.21
N PHE A 827 15.49 26.07 -29.39
CA PHE A 827 15.47 26.22 -27.93
C PHE A 827 16.53 27.23 -27.50
N CYS A 828 16.10 28.28 -26.80
CA CYS A 828 16.96 29.33 -26.29
C CYS A 828 16.58 29.71 -24.85
N VAL A 829 17.58 29.80 -23.98
CA VAL A 829 17.48 30.46 -22.67
C VAL A 829 18.35 31.70 -22.76
N ASP A 830 17.74 32.88 -22.72
CA ASP A 830 18.45 34.15 -22.74
C ASP A 830 18.73 34.68 -21.33
N TYR A 831 19.81 35.45 -21.19
CA TYR A 831 20.20 36.08 -19.93
C TYR A 831 20.37 37.59 -20.18
N PRO A 832 19.28 38.38 -20.08
CA PRO A 832 19.34 39.83 -20.21
C PRO A 832 20.07 40.48 -19.04
N GLU A 833 20.61 41.69 -19.25
CA GLU A 833 21.41 42.42 -18.26
C GLU A 833 20.70 42.62 -16.93
N VAL A 834 19.40 42.87 -16.97
CA VAL A 834 18.58 43.06 -15.76
C VAL A 834 18.56 41.86 -14.82
N MET A 835 18.87 40.65 -15.29
CA MET A 835 18.94 39.47 -14.40
C MET A 835 20.09 39.55 -13.40
N PHE A 836 21.09 40.40 -13.61
CA PHE A 836 22.14 40.62 -12.60
C PHE A 836 21.66 41.44 -11.39
N ASP A 837 20.58 42.22 -11.56
CA ASP A 837 20.12 43.19 -10.58
C ASP A 837 18.80 42.77 -9.90
N THR A 838 18.30 41.56 -10.18
CA THR A 838 17.01 41.04 -9.69
C THR A 838 17.18 39.75 -8.91
N GLY A 839 16.54 39.63 -7.74
CA GLY A 839 16.65 38.47 -6.84
C GLY A 839 15.50 37.46 -6.91
N THR A 840 14.36 37.83 -7.51
CA THR A 840 13.16 36.99 -7.63
C THR A 840 12.57 37.05 -9.04
N ASP A 841 11.78 36.04 -9.42
CA ASP A 841 11.08 36.00 -10.71
C ASP A 841 10.05 37.13 -10.86
N GLU A 842 9.44 37.56 -9.75
CA GLU A 842 8.52 38.72 -9.71
C GLU A 842 9.25 40.03 -10.01
N ASP A 843 10.41 40.25 -9.39
CA ASP A 843 11.25 41.44 -9.63
C ASP A 843 11.73 41.49 -11.08
N LEU A 844 12.14 40.34 -11.63
CA LEU A 844 12.58 40.21 -13.00
C LEU A 844 11.45 40.53 -13.99
N THR A 845 10.25 39.98 -13.75
CA THR A 845 9.08 40.22 -14.60
C THR A 845 8.71 41.70 -14.59
N GLN A 846 8.74 42.34 -13.42
CA GLN A 846 8.46 43.77 -13.27
C GLN A 846 9.53 44.63 -13.95
N ALA A 847 10.81 44.28 -13.84
CA ALA A 847 11.92 45.00 -14.48
C ALA A 847 11.85 44.90 -16.02
N LEU A 848 11.59 43.71 -16.56
CA LEU A 848 11.46 43.47 -18.00
C LEU A 848 10.25 44.19 -18.60
N SER A 849 9.13 44.30 -17.87
CA SER A 849 7.93 45.01 -18.35
C SER A 849 8.16 46.50 -18.66
N LYS A 850 9.22 47.09 -18.10
CA LYS A 850 9.58 48.50 -18.26
C LYS A 850 10.55 48.75 -19.43
N ILE A 851 11.08 47.70 -20.05
CA ILE A 851 12.10 47.79 -21.11
C ILE A 851 11.48 47.35 -22.44
N LYS A 852 11.59 48.19 -23.46
CA LYS A 852 11.16 47.81 -24.82
C LYS A 852 12.14 46.77 -25.36
N GLU A 853 11.65 45.79 -26.12
CA GLU A 853 12.46 44.70 -26.67
C GLU A 853 13.69 45.18 -27.47
N LYS A 854 13.55 46.29 -28.21
CA LYS A 854 14.65 46.94 -28.95
C LYS A 854 15.78 47.47 -28.05
N ASP A 855 15.50 47.73 -26.78
CA ASP A 855 16.41 48.30 -25.79
C ASP A 855 16.99 47.22 -24.85
N LEU A 856 16.53 45.96 -24.95
CA LEU A 856 17.10 44.84 -24.17
C LEU A 856 18.55 44.55 -24.56
N VAL A 857 19.42 44.50 -23.55
CA VAL A 857 20.81 44.07 -23.66
C VAL A 857 20.92 42.64 -23.12
N TYR A 858 21.59 41.78 -23.88
CA TYR A 858 21.81 40.38 -23.50
C TYR A 858 23.28 40.15 -23.16
N HIS A 859 23.50 39.47 -22.04
CA HIS A 859 24.83 39.11 -21.56
C HIS A 859 25.19 37.66 -21.85
N ALA A 860 24.20 36.77 -21.94
CA ALA A 860 24.43 35.42 -22.42
C ALA A 860 23.18 34.84 -23.08
N VAL A 861 23.36 33.77 -23.84
CA VAL A 861 22.29 32.90 -24.34
C VAL A 861 22.78 31.47 -24.41
N LEU A 862 21.94 30.52 -24.00
CA LEU A 862 22.16 29.09 -24.17
C LEU A 862 21.20 28.57 -25.23
N LEU A 863 21.74 27.86 -26.20
CA LEU A 863 21.00 27.28 -27.31
C LEU A 863 21.13 25.75 -27.31
N ALA A 864 20.03 25.04 -27.55
CA ALA A 864 20.04 23.59 -27.75
C ALA A 864 19.29 23.23 -29.04
N GLY A 865 19.89 22.38 -29.88
CA GLY A 865 19.30 22.08 -31.18
C GLY A 865 20.18 21.19 -32.05
N LYS A 866 19.77 21.00 -33.31
CA LYS A 866 20.58 20.26 -34.28
C LYS A 866 21.89 20.98 -34.54
N THR A 867 22.98 20.22 -34.67
CA THR A 867 24.33 20.78 -34.84
C THR A 867 24.43 21.72 -36.04
N LYS A 868 23.71 21.44 -37.14
CA LYS A 868 23.67 22.28 -38.35
C LYS A 868 23.00 23.65 -38.12
N ASP A 869 21.89 23.67 -37.41
CA ASP A 869 21.10 24.89 -37.15
C ASP A 869 21.87 25.82 -36.20
N LEU A 870 22.50 25.24 -35.18
CA LEU A 870 23.37 25.99 -34.26
C LEU A 870 24.65 26.49 -34.95
N ALA A 871 25.23 25.71 -35.86
CA ALA A 871 26.40 26.16 -36.62
C ALA A 871 26.08 27.40 -37.48
N PHE A 872 24.87 27.52 -38.03
CA PHE A 872 24.45 28.73 -38.75
C PHE A 872 24.50 29.98 -37.87
N LEU A 873 24.18 29.86 -36.58
CA LEU A 873 24.17 30.98 -35.63
C LEU A 873 25.52 31.27 -34.99
N THR A 874 26.37 30.26 -34.82
CA THR A 874 27.53 30.35 -33.92
C THR A 874 28.89 30.04 -34.56
N ARG A 875 28.96 29.65 -35.84
CA ARG A 875 30.23 29.19 -36.48
C ARG A 875 31.36 30.22 -36.49
N ASP A 876 31.03 31.51 -36.52
CA ASP A 876 32.01 32.60 -36.65
C ASP A 876 32.49 33.11 -35.28
N LEU A 877 31.98 32.53 -34.19
CA LEU A 877 32.35 32.89 -32.81
C LEU A 877 33.53 32.05 -32.32
N LYS A 878 34.35 32.64 -31.45
CA LYS A 878 35.50 31.96 -30.84
C LYS A 878 35.11 31.36 -29.48
N LEU A 879 35.84 30.33 -29.04
CA LEU A 879 35.71 29.80 -27.68
C LEU A 879 35.91 30.92 -26.65
N TYR A 880 35.06 30.93 -25.64
CA TYR A 880 35.21 31.83 -24.49
C TYR A 880 36.48 31.41 -23.73
N LYS A 881 37.40 32.35 -23.51
CA LYS A 881 38.72 32.08 -22.91
C LYS A 881 38.78 32.46 -21.44
#